data_AF-A0AAQ3QYC2-F1
#
_entry.id   AF-A0AAQ3QYC2-F1
#
_cell.length_a   1.000
_cell.length_b   1.000
_cell.length_c   1.000
_cell.angle_alpha   90.00
_cell.angle_beta   90.00
_cell.angle_gamma   90.00
#
_symmetry.space_group_name_H-M   'P 1'
#
loop_
_entity.id
_entity.type
_entity.pdbx_description
1 polymer ?
#
loop_
_entity_poly.entity_id
_entity_poly.type
_entity_poly.pdbx_seq_one_letter_code
_entity_poly.pdbx_strand_id
1 'polypeptide(L)'
;MKEYLVRFIACLAILCCPAIAWSAFTITTTPLLETCGITTDYSNSAADVTLEYKLSSSSTWKDAYPLIWDPNGGHFAGSIVNLEEETTYNVRVRYFVGGSMVDEEEATFTTWTKTENLPIKTTYQITDLYDPTTDTNLVVSSGGNATDGWVKIVGDGTTVIDAGYVEDYALQIANWKGYIILENLIIRGGRLHGIRGFQNHHIRIVNCDISGWGRQPEAQPRSNGRWYENNTNNLINYDSAIYLKQSGVILVERCYVHDPRPTSNAWSDGAGSNHPNGPNAFYAWGNHPTASVRGQIVVRYNDFIGSDAKRWNDAIEGDYNGSAAGGFHSNSDIYGNFLAYGNDDGTEIDGGQTNVKFFRNRVEGTYAGMSVAPTMRGPSYVFQNLFVNLGDIHGNKNTAIKAGYGSPNPPLSPFLAFNNTSHNASLGIGGSGGVTGKYQARTRNNLFYTWTTYSGGKYGITDNYKDPLSDYDYDMIINTAYANNQGQLNVASGQEPNGILDKLPTFESIPDGDFNLATGSEGIDAGEIIPNFSDGYVGTAPDMGALEHGSNAMLPHRPINQRSDVSEVEVIYKPNSYATTANVTITNPDAAITYTILKNDAFDWLTVTPASGTLPASGSLQFSVTVDHTIAAQRTPASYNSSAPDDILRGAFIVKLNDGFSIPIAVYGEKSDDPQPPGSTPDDIILDNESLTGVSFIGAWTDSSWTSGYYGTNYSHDGDTNKGNKSATFTPQILETGSYEVSVWWTSDTNRASNVPIDVVHANGTDAVQVDQTANGGAWVTIGTYTFNVGSSGYVEIGTTGTNGYVIVDAVKFAYVPTEIIMDNTDMTGVAFTGSWTSSTYTAGYYGSDYSHDGDTAKGSKSVTYTPQIPITGTYQVSARWTSDSSRASNAPIDITHAYGVDYLVVDQQVDGGVWVPLSTQGTQGTYQFNAGTSGNIMISNTGTNGYVIADGIRLTYVGPPEIIMDSSDSSGITLTGSWNSSTYHSGYIGTNYYHDGNTAKGSKSVTYTPTLPNAGNYEVFARWTAANDRSNNVPFEVVSTAGTQTVYKDQTIDDATWVLIGVFNFDAGSTGSVTIKNDGTSGFVIADGVKFVPAP
;
A
#
# COMPACT_ATOMS: atom_id res chain seq x y z
N MET A 1 88.08 18.52 -36.50
CA MET A 1 86.70 17.96 -36.49
C MET A 1 86.28 17.85 -35.04
N LYS A 2 85.38 18.64 -34.46
CA LYS A 2 84.41 19.60 -34.98
C LYS A 2 84.26 20.70 -33.92
N GLU A 3 85.02 21.78 -34.10
CA GLU A 3 84.49 23.13 -33.83
C GLU A 3 83.30 23.36 -34.77
N TYR A 4 82.41 24.32 -34.47
CA TYR A 4 81.07 24.58 -35.05
C TYR A 4 79.90 23.88 -34.32
N LEU A 5 79.56 24.32 -33.10
CA LEU A 5 78.16 24.71 -32.76
C LEU A 5 78.05 25.41 -31.39
N VAL A 6 78.87 26.44 -31.16
CA VAL A 6 78.61 27.44 -30.12
C VAL A 6 78.45 28.76 -30.87
N ARG A 7 77.24 29.35 -30.79
CA ARG A 7 76.77 30.62 -31.41
C ARG A 7 76.12 30.51 -32.81
N PHE A 8 74.85 30.12 -32.83
CA PHE A 8 73.76 30.81 -33.55
C PHE A 8 72.53 30.73 -32.62
N ILE A 9 72.38 31.69 -31.69
CA ILE A 9 71.49 32.86 -31.86
C ILE A 9 70.03 32.40 -31.75
N ALA A 10 69.36 32.48 -30.59
CA ALA A 10 68.96 33.71 -29.90
C ALA A 10 68.22 34.69 -30.83
N CYS A 11 66.95 34.40 -31.15
CA CYS A 11 65.88 35.37 -31.44
C CYS A 11 64.66 34.65 -32.04
N LEU A 12 63.79 34.09 -31.19
CA LEU A 12 62.33 34.21 -31.32
C LEU A 12 61.84 34.29 -29.87
N ALA A 13 61.89 35.49 -29.27
CA ALA A 13 60.71 36.33 -29.13
C ALA A 13 59.62 35.59 -28.32
N ILE A 14 59.70 35.69 -26.99
CA ILE A 14 58.77 36.55 -26.23
C ILE A 14 57.32 36.17 -26.56
N LEU A 15 56.88 35.07 -25.98
CA LEU A 15 55.57 35.03 -25.34
C LEU A 15 55.87 34.75 -23.86
N CYS A 16 56.48 35.74 -23.20
CA CYS A 16 56.20 35.91 -21.79
C CYS A 16 54.70 36.19 -21.72
N CYS A 17 53.88 35.14 -21.53
CA CYS A 17 52.68 35.36 -20.73
C CYS A 17 53.18 36.06 -19.47
N PRO A 18 52.60 37.20 -19.07
CA PRO A 18 52.87 37.69 -17.74
C PRO A 18 52.58 36.50 -16.83
N ALA A 19 53.57 36.04 -16.07
CA ALA A 19 53.27 35.28 -14.87
C ALA A 19 52.46 36.27 -14.04
N ILE A 20 51.14 36.20 -14.17
CA ILE A 20 50.23 36.93 -13.33
C ILE A 20 50.57 36.40 -11.94
N ALA A 21 51.15 37.26 -11.12
CA ALA A 21 51.42 36.93 -9.73
C ALA A 21 50.05 36.86 -9.06
N TRP A 22 49.45 35.67 -9.12
CA TRP A 22 48.24 35.31 -8.41
C TRP A 22 48.43 35.57 -6.92
N SER A 23 47.44 36.18 -6.28
CA SER A 23 47.45 36.29 -4.83
C SER A 23 47.32 34.88 -4.25
N ALA A 24 48.22 34.46 -3.35
CA ALA A 24 48.07 33.14 -2.73
C ALA A 24 46.79 33.08 -1.89
N PHE A 25 45.86 32.21 -2.26
CA PHE A 25 44.66 31.82 -1.51
C PHE A 25 44.65 30.29 -1.39
N THR A 26 43.84 29.75 -0.48
CA THR A 26 43.78 28.32 -0.14
C THR A 26 42.39 27.79 -0.41
N ILE A 27 42.31 26.64 -1.07
CA ILE A 27 41.09 25.83 -1.13
C ILE A 27 41.11 24.79 0.00
N THR A 28 39.99 24.68 0.72
CA THR A 28 39.79 23.69 1.79
C THR A 28 38.75 22.69 1.32
N THR A 29 39.14 21.42 1.27
CA THR A 29 38.27 20.29 0.96
C THR A 29 37.88 19.56 2.24
N THR A 30 36.58 19.43 2.50
CA THR A 30 36.04 18.67 3.64
C THR A 30 35.21 17.50 3.12
N PRO A 31 35.84 16.35 2.86
CA PRO A 31 35.13 15.17 2.37
C PRO A 31 34.26 14.54 3.44
N LEU A 32 33.14 13.97 3.01
CA LEU A 32 32.26 13.06 3.75
C LEU A 32 32.18 11.72 3.00
N LEU A 33 31.12 10.94 3.20
CA LEU A 33 30.94 9.63 2.54
C LEU A 33 30.68 9.77 1.04
N GLU A 34 29.67 10.56 0.65
CA GLU A 34 29.24 10.69 -0.76
C GLU A 34 29.33 12.15 -1.27
N THR A 35 29.91 13.04 -0.47
CA THR A 35 30.01 14.47 -0.78
C THR A 35 31.36 15.06 -0.35
N CYS A 36 31.70 16.21 -0.90
CA CYS A 36 32.83 17.01 -0.42
C CYS A 36 32.47 18.49 -0.43
N GLY A 37 32.53 19.13 0.74
CA GLY A 37 32.40 20.57 0.87
C GLY A 37 33.70 21.27 0.50
N ILE A 38 33.59 22.34 -0.29
CA ILE A 38 34.69 23.16 -0.78
C ILE A 38 34.49 24.57 -0.25
N THR A 39 35.54 25.15 0.34
CA THR A 39 35.56 26.56 0.76
C THR A 39 36.89 27.21 0.38
N THR A 40 36.89 28.50 0.05
CA THR A 40 38.10 29.20 -0.40
C THR A 40 38.20 30.58 0.23
N ASP A 41 39.37 31.00 0.70
CA ASP A 41 39.60 32.32 1.32
C ASP A 41 39.82 33.46 0.29
N TYR A 42 39.48 33.23 -0.98
CA TYR A 42 39.50 34.26 -2.03
C TYR A 42 38.49 35.37 -1.72
N SER A 43 38.97 36.60 -1.61
CA SER A 43 38.23 37.71 -0.98
C SER A 43 37.42 38.59 -1.93
N ASN A 44 37.59 38.46 -3.25
CA ASN A 44 36.85 39.26 -4.22
C ASN A 44 35.46 38.65 -4.48
N SER A 45 34.46 39.15 -3.77
CA SER A 45 33.06 38.71 -3.85
C SER A 45 32.41 38.89 -5.23
N ALA A 46 33.03 39.66 -6.13
CA ALA A 46 32.52 39.89 -7.49
C ALA A 46 33.05 38.87 -8.51
N ALA A 47 33.85 37.89 -8.08
CA ALA A 47 34.35 36.85 -8.96
C ALA A 47 33.30 35.75 -9.19
N ASP A 48 33.24 35.25 -10.43
CA ASP A 48 32.58 33.99 -10.75
C ASP A 48 33.57 32.86 -10.47
N VAL A 49 33.15 31.85 -9.70
CA VAL A 49 34.05 30.79 -9.21
C VAL A 49 33.56 29.42 -9.65
N THR A 50 34.17 28.90 -10.72
CA THR A 50 33.79 27.60 -11.29
C THR A 50 34.49 26.46 -10.55
N LEU A 51 33.81 25.32 -10.44
CA LEU A 51 34.29 24.13 -9.77
C LEU A 51 34.31 22.95 -10.74
N GLU A 52 35.41 22.21 -10.79
CA GLU A 52 35.52 20.96 -11.55
C GLU A 52 36.12 19.87 -10.67
N TYR A 53 35.77 18.63 -10.94
CA TYR A 53 36.29 17.48 -10.21
C TYR A 53 36.52 16.28 -11.13
N LYS A 54 37.36 15.35 -10.68
CA LYS A 54 37.58 14.07 -11.36
C LYS A 54 38.05 13.02 -10.36
N LEU A 55 37.77 11.76 -10.66
CA LEU A 55 38.49 10.64 -10.03
C LEU A 55 39.99 10.86 -10.23
N SER A 56 40.80 10.65 -9.20
CA SER A 56 42.25 10.84 -9.32
C SER A 56 42.91 9.91 -10.34
N SER A 57 42.28 8.78 -10.63
CA SER A 57 42.67 7.86 -11.70
C SER A 57 42.23 8.31 -13.10
N SER A 58 41.31 9.27 -13.21
CA SER A 58 40.78 9.78 -14.47
C SER A 58 41.56 10.99 -14.97
N SER A 59 41.62 11.16 -16.29
CA SER A 59 42.09 12.39 -16.95
C SER A 59 40.95 13.36 -17.28
N THR A 60 39.69 12.93 -17.14
CA THR A 60 38.50 13.69 -17.56
C THR A 60 37.95 14.48 -16.39
N TRP A 61 37.93 15.80 -16.53
CA TRP A 61 37.27 16.72 -15.61
C TRP A 61 35.76 16.75 -15.86
N LYS A 62 34.99 16.77 -14.78
CA LYS A 62 33.55 17.02 -14.77
C LYS A 62 33.30 18.38 -14.13
N ASP A 63 32.34 19.11 -14.67
CA ASP A 63 31.86 20.34 -14.03
C ASP A 63 31.08 20.00 -12.77
N ALA A 64 31.17 20.89 -11.77
CA ALA A 64 30.32 20.92 -10.60
C ALA A 64 29.70 22.30 -10.46
N TYR A 65 28.63 22.39 -9.67
CA TYR A 65 27.94 23.64 -9.45
C TYR A 65 28.90 24.72 -8.89
N PRO A 66 28.91 25.96 -9.43
CA PRO A 66 29.84 27.01 -9.03
C PRO A 66 29.81 27.33 -7.52
N LEU A 67 30.95 27.76 -6.98
CA LEU A 67 31.00 28.20 -5.58
C LEU A 67 30.23 29.53 -5.41
N ILE A 68 29.51 29.64 -4.30
CA ILE A 68 28.69 30.80 -3.96
C ILE A 68 29.39 31.63 -2.87
N TRP A 69 29.32 32.94 -3.01
CA TRP A 69 29.79 33.87 -1.98
C TRP A 69 28.90 33.82 -0.73
N ASP A 70 29.49 33.51 0.42
CA ASP A 70 28.86 33.69 1.74
C ASP A 70 29.18 35.10 2.27
N PRO A 71 28.23 36.05 2.27
CA PRO A 71 28.46 37.42 2.73
C PRO A 71 28.77 37.55 4.22
N ASN A 72 28.37 36.57 5.04
CA ASN A 72 28.71 36.55 6.46
C ASN A 72 30.06 35.88 6.69
N GLY A 73 30.37 34.89 5.87
CA GLY A 73 31.61 34.13 5.86
C GLY A 73 32.81 34.87 5.30
N GLY A 74 32.59 35.79 4.36
CA GLY A 74 33.66 36.46 3.62
C GLY A 74 34.47 35.50 2.74
N HIS A 75 33.85 34.43 2.25
CA HIS A 75 34.51 33.37 1.47
C HIS A 75 33.53 32.75 0.46
N PHE A 76 34.07 32.05 -0.53
CA PHE A 76 33.27 31.23 -1.44
C PHE A 76 33.14 29.80 -0.90
N ALA A 77 31.95 29.23 -1.03
CA ALA A 77 31.63 27.89 -0.59
C ALA A 77 30.75 27.15 -1.61
N GLY A 78 30.97 25.85 -1.75
CA GLY A 78 30.24 24.98 -2.68
C GLY A 78 30.40 23.51 -2.29
N SER A 79 29.66 22.60 -2.94
CA SER A 79 29.78 21.17 -2.64
C SER A 79 29.77 20.34 -3.92
N ILE A 80 30.62 19.32 -3.95
CA ILE A 80 30.51 18.20 -4.89
C ILE A 80 29.65 17.13 -4.22
N VAL A 81 28.68 16.57 -4.94
CA VAL A 81 27.79 15.50 -4.47
C VAL A 81 27.86 14.29 -5.40
N ASN A 82 27.24 13.17 -5.02
CA ASN A 82 27.24 11.92 -5.78
C ASN A 82 28.65 11.33 -6.00
N LEU A 83 29.50 11.43 -4.97
CA LEU A 83 30.82 10.83 -4.96
C LEU A 83 30.75 9.38 -4.47
N GLU A 84 31.67 8.55 -4.94
CA GLU A 84 31.87 7.21 -4.42
C GLU A 84 32.55 7.29 -3.05
N GLU A 85 32.12 6.43 -2.13
CA GLU A 85 32.77 6.25 -0.83
C GLU A 85 34.20 5.73 -1.00
N GLU A 86 35.09 5.98 -0.03
CA GLU A 86 36.48 5.48 -0.04
C GLU A 86 37.32 5.81 -1.28
N THR A 87 36.97 6.88 -1.99
CA THR A 87 37.50 7.17 -3.31
C THR A 87 38.22 8.51 -3.33
N THR A 88 39.38 8.54 -4.00
CA THR A 88 40.21 9.74 -4.12
C THR A 88 39.87 10.53 -5.39
N TYR A 89 39.67 11.84 -5.21
CA TYR A 89 39.34 12.79 -6.25
C TYR A 89 40.34 13.94 -6.29
N ASN A 90 40.52 14.52 -7.48
CA ASN A 90 41.09 15.84 -7.64
C ASN A 90 39.99 16.86 -7.89
N VAL A 91 40.16 18.06 -7.35
CA VAL A 91 39.28 19.21 -7.54
C VAL A 91 40.08 20.38 -8.08
N ARG A 92 39.44 21.18 -8.92
CA ARG A 92 39.98 22.42 -9.48
C ARG A 92 38.98 23.54 -9.29
N VAL A 93 39.45 24.68 -8.80
CA VAL A 93 38.66 25.90 -8.63
C VAL A 93 39.28 27.00 -9.48
N ARG A 94 38.46 27.68 -10.28
CA ARG A 94 38.91 28.79 -11.14
C ARG A 94 38.10 30.05 -10.87
N TYR A 95 38.78 31.17 -10.91
CA TYR A 95 38.22 32.48 -10.57
C TYR A 95 38.19 33.35 -11.81
N PHE A 96 37.06 33.99 -12.06
CA PHE A 96 36.87 34.88 -13.20
C PHE A 96 36.39 36.24 -12.72
N VAL A 97 37.01 37.32 -13.20
CA VAL A 97 36.57 38.69 -12.92
C VAL A 97 36.39 39.41 -14.25
N GLY A 98 35.17 39.90 -14.52
CA GLY A 98 34.82 40.47 -15.82
C GLY A 98 35.00 39.47 -16.98
N GLY A 99 34.75 38.19 -16.73
CA GLY A 99 34.87 37.10 -17.72
C GLY A 99 36.29 36.64 -18.05
N SER A 100 37.32 37.25 -17.45
CA SER A 100 38.72 36.81 -17.60
C SER A 100 39.12 35.96 -16.41
N MET A 101 39.79 34.82 -16.65
CA MET A 101 40.36 34.02 -15.56
C MET A 101 41.42 34.85 -14.83
N VAL A 102 41.23 35.00 -13.54
CA VAL A 102 42.11 35.72 -12.62
C VAL A 102 42.64 34.87 -11.47
N ASP A 103 42.38 33.56 -11.45
CA ASP A 103 43.15 32.60 -10.63
C ASP A 103 42.72 31.15 -10.89
N GLU A 104 43.54 30.19 -10.45
CA GLU A 104 43.24 28.75 -10.45
C GLU A 104 44.00 28.03 -9.32
N GLU A 105 43.33 27.10 -8.62
CA GLU A 105 43.95 26.23 -7.62
C GLU A 105 43.38 24.80 -7.70
N GLU A 106 44.21 23.80 -7.39
CA GLU A 106 43.82 22.38 -7.37
C GLU A 106 44.10 21.73 -6.00
N ALA A 107 43.27 20.77 -5.60
CA ALA A 107 43.46 19.97 -4.40
C ALA A 107 43.09 18.51 -4.63
N THR A 108 43.49 17.66 -3.68
CA THR A 108 43.17 16.24 -3.67
C THR A 108 42.52 15.89 -2.35
N PHE A 109 41.46 15.09 -2.38
CA PHE A 109 40.78 14.59 -1.19
C PHE A 109 40.34 13.13 -1.38
N THR A 110 40.05 12.45 -0.28
CA THR A 110 39.46 11.11 -0.28
C THR A 110 38.19 11.14 0.56
N THR A 111 37.10 10.57 0.03
CA THR A 111 35.85 10.39 0.78
C THR A 111 36.06 9.47 1.99
N TRP A 112 35.15 9.53 2.95
CA TRP A 112 35.29 8.79 4.21
C TRP A 112 35.35 7.29 4.00
N THR A 113 36.13 6.62 4.85
CA THR A 113 36.14 5.17 5.00
C THR A 113 34.79 4.68 5.49
N LYS A 114 34.24 3.63 4.89
CA LYS A 114 33.00 2.98 5.33
C LYS A 114 33.21 2.33 6.69
N THR A 115 32.13 2.11 7.44
CA THR A 115 32.24 1.65 8.83
C THR A 115 32.91 0.29 8.92
N GLU A 116 32.56 -0.61 7.99
CA GLU A 116 33.08 -1.97 7.85
C GLU A 116 34.59 -2.03 7.53
N ASN A 117 35.15 -0.97 6.97
CA ASN A 117 36.54 -0.91 6.52
C ASN A 117 37.42 -0.07 7.46
N LEU A 118 36.86 0.50 8.52
CA LEU A 118 37.64 1.25 9.50
C LEU A 118 38.62 0.34 10.25
N PRO A 119 39.85 0.82 10.54
CA PRO A 119 40.78 0.09 11.38
C PRO A 119 40.21 -0.03 12.80
N ILE A 120 40.06 -1.27 13.29
CA ILE A 120 39.53 -1.54 14.63
C ILE A 120 40.69 -1.86 15.57
N LYS A 121 40.81 -1.08 16.65
CA LYS A 121 41.74 -1.33 17.75
C LYS A 121 41.27 -2.50 18.62
N THR A 122 39.99 -2.46 18.98
CA THR A 122 39.37 -3.41 19.91
C THR A 122 37.86 -3.49 19.64
N THR A 123 37.32 -4.70 19.64
CA THR A 123 35.89 -4.96 19.63
C THR A 123 35.47 -5.50 20.99
N TYR A 124 34.43 -4.92 21.58
CA TYR A 124 33.74 -5.41 22.76
C TYR A 124 32.35 -5.92 22.35
N GLN A 125 32.00 -7.12 22.79
CA GLN A 125 30.60 -7.53 22.79
C GLN A 125 29.87 -6.77 23.88
N ILE A 126 28.59 -6.47 23.70
CA ILE A 126 27.81 -5.74 24.71
C ILE A 126 27.84 -6.46 26.07
N THR A 127 27.81 -7.79 26.07
CA THR A 127 27.89 -8.63 27.28
C THR A 127 29.23 -8.56 28.02
N ASP A 128 30.28 -8.02 27.39
CA ASP A 128 31.57 -7.77 28.06
C ASP A 128 31.54 -6.50 28.92
N LEU A 129 30.59 -5.60 28.65
CA LEU A 129 30.53 -4.25 29.20
C LEU A 129 29.26 -3.94 29.99
N TYR A 130 28.21 -4.75 29.84
CA TYR A 130 26.91 -4.50 30.43
C TYR A 130 26.24 -5.82 30.86
N ASP A 131 25.88 -5.92 32.13
CA ASP A 131 25.05 -7.00 32.69
C ASP A 131 23.66 -6.44 33.03
N PRO A 132 22.59 -6.81 32.29
CA PRO A 132 21.25 -6.30 32.52
C PRO A 132 20.67 -6.67 33.89
N THR A 133 21.30 -7.57 34.65
CA THR A 133 20.87 -7.94 36.00
C THR A 133 21.42 -7.04 37.09
N THR A 134 22.49 -6.28 36.81
CA THR A 134 23.16 -5.42 37.79
C THR A 134 23.34 -3.98 37.34
N ASP A 135 23.47 -3.74 36.03
CA ASP A 135 23.80 -2.44 35.47
C ASP A 135 22.54 -1.68 35.05
N THR A 136 22.46 -0.41 35.46
CA THR A 136 21.35 0.49 35.12
C THR A 136 21.62 1.34 33.89
N ASN A 137 22.88 1.47 33.45
CA ASN A 137 23.26 2.13 32.20
C ASN A 137 24.64 1.66 31.72
N LEU A 138 25.00 2.03 30.49
CA LEU A 138 26.33 1.81 29.94
C LEU A 138 27.14 3.12 29.86
N VAL A 139 28.38 3.11 30.37
CA VAL A 139 29.31 4.24 30.25
C VAL A 139 30.53 3.86 29.42
N VAL A 140 30.62 4.43 28.21
CA VAL A 140 31.77 4.29 27.32
C VAL A 140 32.85 5.30 27.72
N SER A 141 33.78 4.85 28.56
CA SER A 141 34.79 5.70 29.20
C SER A 141 36.07 5.91 28.37
N SER A 142 36.27 5.12 27.31
CA SER A 142 37.46 5.20 26.45
C SER A 142 37.13 4.97 24.97
N GLY A 143 37.96 5.51 24.10
CA GLY A 143 37.85 5.39 22.64
C GLY A 143 39.21 5.15 21.99
N GLY A 144 39.20 5.04 20.68
CA GLY A 144 40.38 4.80 19.85
C GLY A 144 41.16 6.07 19.50
N ASN A 145 41.93 6.00 18.40
CA ASN A 145 42.52 7.15 17.73
C ASN A 145 42.77 6.85 16.25
N ALA A 146 43.14 7.86 15.46
CA ALA A 146 43.39 7.73 14.02
C ALA A 146 44.51 6.74 13.66
N THR A 147 45.49 6.52 14.55
CA THR A 147 46.66 5.67 14.29
C THR A 147 46.43 4.22 14.73
N ASP A 148 45.88 4.02 15.93
CA ASP A 148 45.71 2.69 16.54
C ASP A 148 44.37 2.04 16.19
N GLY A 149 43.44 2.79 15.59
CA GLY A 149 42.10 2.33 15.22
C GLY A 149 41.01 2.67 16.23
N TRP A 150 39.78 2.30 15.88
CA TRP A 150 38.53 2.59 16.57
C TRP A 150 38.21 1.55 17.65
N VAL A 151 37.49 1.96 18.69
CA VAL A 151 36.85 1.04 19.65
C VAL A 151 35.45 0.75 19.15
N LYS A 152 35.13 -0.52 18.92
CA LYS A 152 33.80 -0.97 18.47
C LYS A 152 33.08 -1.70 19.60
N ILE A 153 31.85 -1.28 19.91
CA ILE A 153 30.95 -1.97 20.83
C ILE A 153 29.80 -2.50 19.99
N VAL A 154 29.59 -3.81 20.01
CA VAL A 154 28.62 -4.49 19.16
C VAL A 154 27.60 -5.26 19.99
N GLY A 155 26.33 -5.11 19.65
CA GLY A 155 25.23 -5.87 20.27
C GLY A 155 25.13 -7.30 19.74
N ASP A 156 24.54 -8.17 20.54
CA ASP A 156 24.33 -9.59 20.23
C ASP A 156 22.92 -9.89 19.66
N GLY A 157 22.10 -8.85 19.47
CA GLY A 157 20.71 -8.95 19.00
C GLY A 157 19.68 -9.27 20.09
N THR A 158 20.09 -9.41 21.35
CA THR A 158 19.18 -9.80 22.46
C THR A 158 19.38 -8.99 23.74
N THR A 159 20.61 -8.55 24.03
CA THR A 159 20.95 -7.75 25.20
C THR A 159 20.43 -6.34 25.02
N VAL A 160 19.55 -5.92 25.94
CA VAL A 160 18.93 -4.59 25.96
C VAL A 160 19.62 -3.75 27.03
N ILE A 161 20.17 -2.60 26.63
CA ILE A 161 20.62 -1.57 27.58
C ILE A 161 19.38 -0.81 28.03
N ASP A 162 18.88 -1.07 29.23
CA ASP A 162 17.65 -0.46 29.74
C ASP A 162 17.89 0.38 31.00
N ALA A 163 17.85 1.70 30.85
CA ALA A 163 17.94 2.63 31.99
C ALA A 163 16.60 2.92 32.67
N GLY A 164 15.48 2.47 32.10
CA GLY A 164 14.14 2.79 32.56
C GLY A 164 13.97 4.30 32.82
N TYR A 165 13.52 4.64 34.02
CA TYR A 165 13.47 6.01 34.56
C TYR A 165 14.52 6.29 35.65
N VAL A 166 15.48 5.36 35.85
CA VAL A 166 16.42 5.41 36.99
C VAL A 166 17.61 6.30 36.67
N GLU A 167 18.18 6.16 35.47
CA GLU A 167 19.31 6.96 35.01
C GLU A 167 18.85 8.03 34.01
N ASP A 168 19.56 9.15 33.96
CA ASP A 168 19.27 10.21 32.96
C ASP A 168 19.52 9.75 31.52
N TYR A 169 20.36 8.73 31.33
CA TYR A 169 20.75 8.24 30.01
C TYR A 169 21.02 6.73 30.03
N ALA A 170 20.56 6.02 29.00
CA ALA A 170 20.81 4.59 28.84
C ALA A 170 22.27 4.32 28.46
N LEU A 171 22.85 5.14 27.59
CA LEU A 171 24.25 5.05 27.19
C LEU A 171 24.91 6.43 27.24
N GLN A 172 26.03 6.52 27.97
CA GLN A 172 26.89 7.70 27.99
C GLN A 172 28.20 7.46 27.25
N ILE A 173 28.50 8.30 26.27
CA ILE A 173 29.87 8.48 25.78
C ILE A 173 30.52 9.54 26.66
N ALA A 174 31.61 9.19 27.33
CA ALA A 174 32.32 10.17 28.17
C ALA A 174 32.77 11.37 27.33
N ASN A 175 32.76 12.56 27.95
CA ASN A 175 33.08 13.80 27.25
C ASN A 175 34.48 13.75 26.59
N TRP A 176 34.66 14.41 25.45
CA TRP A 176 35.93 14.49 24.72
C TRP A 176 36.47 13.16 24.16
N LYS A 177 35.67 12.09 24.20
CA LYS A 177 36.04 10.81 23.59
C LYS A 177 35.70 10.78 22.11
N GLY A 178 36.44 9.95 21.39
CA GLY A 178 36.27 9.77 19.97
C GLY A 178 36.83 8.47 19.47
N TYR A 179 36.64 8.23 18.17
CA TYR A 179 36.96 6.98 17.49
C TYR A 179 36.23 5.80 18.14
N ILE A 180 34.91 5.92 18.22
CA ILE A 180 34.00 4.93 18.82
C ILE A 180 32.93 4.53 17.79
N ILE A 181 32.70 3.23 17.66
CA ILE A 181 31.60 2.64 16.88
C ILE A 181 30.65 1.96 17.87
N LEU A 182 29.37 2.34 17.82
CA LEU A 182 28.27 1.66 18.48
C LEU A 182 27.46 0.97 17.39
N GLU A 183 27.38 -0.36 17.42
CA GLU A 183 26.78 -1.15 16.33
C GLU A 183 25.79 -2.18 16.86
N ASN A 184 24.62 -2.32 16.22
CA ASN A 184 23.62 -3.35 16.53
C ASN A 184 23.14 -3.34 18.00
N LEU A 185 23.16 -2.19 18.68
CA LEU A 185 22.72 -2.09 20.08
C LEU A 185 21.20 -1.90 20.16
N ILE A 186 20.58 -2.57 21.13
CA ILE A 186 19.19 -2.34 21.53
C ILE A 186 19.21 -1.49 22.80
N ILE A 187 18.67 -0.27 22.71
CA ILE A 187 18.74 0.73 23.77
C ILE A 187 17.32 1.12 24.16
N ARG A 188 17.02 1.04 25.46
CA ARG A 188 15.73 1.39 26.04
C ARG A 188 15.91 2.35 27.21
N GLY A 189 14.95 3.25 27.37
CA GLY A 189 14.88 4.08 28.57
C GLY A 189 15.88 5.23 28.59
N GLY A 190 16.15 5.71 29.80
CA GLY A 190 16.80 6.99 30.08
C GLY A 190 15.77 8.06 30.40
N ARG A 191 15.93 8.73 31.55
CA ARG A 191 15.04 9.81 31.98
C ARG A 191 15.09 10.99 31.02
N LEU A 192 16.23 11.30 30.43
CA LEU A 192 16.42 12.38 29.45
C LEU A 192 16.72 11.85 28.05
N HIS A 193 17.72 10.98 27.90
CA HIS A 193 18.26 10.60 26.59
C HIS A 193 18.49 9.10 26.45
N GLY A 194 18.44 8.59 25.22
CA GLY A 194 18.94 7.24 24.94
C GLY A 194 20.47 7.21 25.02
N ILE A 195 21.12 7.89 24.08
CA ILE A 195 22.57 8.08 23.97
C ILE A 195 22.91 9.53 24.27
N ARG A 196 23.89 9.76 25.14
CA ARG A 196 24.39 11.10 25.49
C ARG A 196 25.89 11.23 25.27
N GLY A 197 26.30 12.30 24.62
CA GLY A 197 27.70 12.70 24.43
C GLY A 197 27.89 14.22 24.45
N PHE A 198 29.09 14.67 24.82
CA PHE A 198 29.46 16.08 24.82
C PHE A 198 30.89 16.27 24.35
N GLN A 199 31.07 17.18 23.37
CA GLN A 199 32.39 17.49 22.80
C GLN A 199 33.10 16.24 22.29
N ASN A 200 32.32 15.29 21.76
CA ASN A 200 32.83 14.07 21.17
C ASN A 200 33.16 14.29 19.69
N HIS A 201 34.03 13.46 19.15
CA HIS A 201 34.29 13.48 17.72
C HIS A 201 34.62 12.10 17.18
N HIS A 202 34.44 11.87 15.88
CA HIS A 202 34.68 10.55 15.28
C HIS A 202 33.84 9.48 15.99
N ILE A 203 32.52 9.63 15.93
CA ILE A 203 31.56 8.66 16.50
C ILE A 203 30.75 8.06 15.37
N ARG A 204 30.56 6.74 15.39
CA ARG A 204 29.62 6.05 14.49
C ARG A 204 28.58 5.32 15.30
N ILE A 205 27.31 5.55 15.01
CA ILE A 205 26.15 4.86 15.58
C ILE A 205 25.47 4.17 14.41
N VAL A 206 25.51 2.84 14.39
CA VAL A 206 25.19 2.05 13.21
C VAL A 206 24.20 0.95 13.57
N ASN A 207 23.06 0.95 12.90
CA ASN A 207 22.06 -0.12 13.02
C ASN A 207 21.58 -0.37 14.46
N CYS A 208 21.44 0.70 15.25
CA CYS A 208 20.91 0.63 16.62
C CYS A 208 19.39 0.78 16.62
N ASP A 209 18.73 0.11 17.55
CA ASP A 209 17.32 0.25 17.88
C ASP A 209 17.20 1.03 19.19
N ILE A 210 16.55 2.21 19.18
CA ILE A 210 16.50 3.14 20.32
C ILE A 210 15.04 3.55 20.59
N SER A 211 14.56 3.28 21.81
CA SER A 211 13.21 3.67 22.24
C SER A 211 13.08 3.91 23.74
N GLY A 212 11.94 4.44 24.18
CA GLY A 212 11.56 4.58 25.59
C GLY A 212 12.28 5.68 26.38
N TRP A 213 13.05 6.57 25.75
CA TRP A 213 13.76 7.66 26.44
C TRP A 213 12.85 8.86 26.74
N GLY A 214 13.34 9.83 27.52
CA GLY A 214 12.73 11.15 27.71
C GLY A 214 11.77 11.24 28.91
N ARG A 215 11.53 12.41 29.47
CA ARG A 215 10.89 12.56 30.79
C ARG A 215 9.44 12.09 30.79
N GLN A 216 8.98 11.63 31.96
CA GLN A 216 7.59 11.19 32.13
C GLN A 216 6.69 12.43 32.14
N PRO A 217 5.79 12.60 31.15
CA PRO A 217 4.88 13.73 31.15
C PRO A 217 3.87 13.64 32.29
N GLU A 218 3.36 14.80 32.72
CA GLU A 218 2.10 14.92 33.44
C GLU A 218 0.95 14.22 32.67
N ALA A 219 -0.15 13.88 33.35
CA ALA A 219 -1.26 13.16 32.71
C ALA A 219 -1.95 13.94 31.58
N GLN A 220 -1.80 15.27 31.56
CA GLN A 220 -2.37 16.20 30.59
C GLN A 220 -1.41 17.38 30.42
N PRO A 221 -1.40 18.06 29.25
CA PRO A 221 -0.64 19.28 29.08
C PRO A 221 -1.18 20.39 29.99
N ARG A 222 -0.34 21.38 30.31
CA ARG A 222 -0.79 22.56 31.08
C ARG A 222 -1.59 23.51 30.19
N SER A 223 -2.19 24.55 30.79
CA SER A 223 -3.03 25.53 30.07
C SER A 223 -2.30 26.31 28.96
N ASN A 224 -0.98 26.29 28.94
CA ASN A 224 -0.14 26.82 27.86
C ASN A 224 0.12 25.80 26.73
N GLY A 225 -0.55 24.64 26.75
CA GLY A 225 -0.39 23.58 25.75
C GLY A 225 0.83 22.68 25.93
N ARG A 226 1.78 23.06 26.79
CA ARG A 226 3.09 22.39 26.91
C ARG A 226 3.08 21.27 27.94
N TRP A 227 3.98 20.31 27.72
CA TRP A 227 4.20 19.16 28.59
C TRP A 227 5.32 19.40 29.59
N TYR A 228 5.08 19.04 30.84
CA TYR A 228 6.04 19.15 31.93
C TYR A 228 6.30 17.78 32.53
N GLU A 229 7.49 17.59 33.09
CA GLU A 229 7.83 16.38 33.82
C GLU A 229 6.95 16.26 35.06
N ASN A 230 6.36 15.08 35.25
CA ASN A 230 5.37 14.79 36.29
C ASN A 230 5.81 15.26 37.68
N ASN A 231 4.95 16.03 38.36
CA ASN A 231 5.21 16.63 39.68
C ASN A 231 6.42 17.59 39.75
N THR A 232 6.82 18.20 38.63
CA THR A 232 7.90 19.22 38.59
C THR A 232 7.45 20.50 37.85
N ASN A 233 8.34 21.48 37.71
CA ASN A 233 8.14 22.63 36.80
C ASN A 233 9.07 22.58 35.58
N ASN A 234 9.64 21.41 35.29
CA ASN A 234 10.57 21.24 34.19
C ASN A 234 9.80 21.01 32.89
N LEU A 235 9.91 21.96 31.96
CA LEU A 235 9.39 21.81 30.59
C LEU A 235 10.10 20.64 29.89
N ILE A 236 9.34 19.75 29.26
CA ILE A 236 9.89 18.68 28.43
C ILE A 236 10.29 19.28 27.07
N ASN A 237 11.58 19.29 26.78
CA ASN A 237 12.17 19.73 25.52
C ASN A 237 13.59 19.19 25.38
N TYR A 238 14.03 18.93 24.15
CA TYR A 238 15.34 18.38 23.81
C TYR A 238 15.61 16.97 24.38
N ASP A 239 14.56 16.22 24.69
CA ASP A 239 14.71 14.84 25.17
C ASP A 239 15.01 13.94 23.97
N SER A 240 16.29 13.73 23.70
CA SER A 240 16.75 13.08 22.47
C SER A 240 17.08 11.60 22.61
N ALA A 241 16.76 10.80 21.59
CA ALA A 241 17.33 9.46 21.48
C ALA A 241 18.85 9.52 21.34
N ILE A 242 19.36 10.46 20.54
CA ILE A 242 20.79 10.68 20.31
C ILE A 242 21.12 12.15 20.58
N TYR A 243 21.69 12.42 21.75
CA TYR A 243 22.10 13.75 22.20
C TYR A 243 23.62 13.92 22.11
N LEU A 244 24.12 14.46 20.99
CA LEU A 244 25.55 14.71 20.75
C LEU A 244 25.86 16.20 20.68
N LYS A 245 25.95 16.83 21.84
CA LYS A 245 26.11 18.28 21.97
C LYS A 245 27.54 18.73 21.71
N GLN A 246 27.72 19.80 20.92
CA GLN A 246 29.02 20.36 20.54
C GLN A 246 30.00 19.30 20.00
N SER A 247 29.47 18.34 19.25
CA SER A 247 30.22 17.18 18.73
C SER A 247 30.31 17.25 17.21
N GLY A 248 31.28 16.58 16.59
CA GLY A 248 31.42 16.59 15.12
C GLY A 248 32.29 15.47 14.57
N VAL A 249 32.30 15.29 13.25
CA VAL A 249 32.77 14.04 12.61
C VAL A 249 31.95 12.85 13.14
N ILE A 250 30.64 12.89 12.89
CA ILE A 250 29.66 11.93 13.41
C ILE A 250 29.00 11.21 12.23
N LEU A 251 28.77 9.90 12.36
CA LEU A 251 27.89 9.14 11.49
C LEU A 251 26.79 8.49 12.32
N VAL A 252 25.53 8.75 11.98
CA VAL A 252 24.37 8.00 12.46
C VAL A 252 23.73 7.35 11.25
N GLU A 253 23.78 6.03 11.16
CA GLU A 253 23.21 5.33 10.02
C GLU A 253 22.43 4.06 10.38
N ARG A 254 21.43 3.74 9.56
CA ARG A 254 20.64 2.50 9.68
C ARG A 254 19.91 2.33 11.01
N CYS A 255 19.78 3.37 11.82
CA CYS A 255 19.16 3.30 13.13
C CYS A 255 17.63 3.37 13.01
N TYR A 256 16.96 2.64 13.89
CA TYR A 256 15.52 2.70 14.09
C TYR A 256 15.24 3.40 15.42
N VAL A 257 14.63 4.57 15.37
CA VAL A 257 14.39 5.43 16.54
C VAL A 257 12.90 5.71 16.64
N HIS A 258 12.31 5.29 17.75
CA HIS A 258 10.86 5.24 17.89
C HIS A 258 10.42 5.31 19.36
N ASP A 259 9.12 5.51 19.59
CA ASP A 259 8.46 5.46 20.91
C ASP A 259 9.22 6.15 22.05
N PRO A 260 9.44 7.48 21.98
CA PRO A 260 9.83 8.23 23.17
C PRO A 260 8.74 8.09 24.25
N ARG A 261 9.11 8.34 25.51
CA ARG A 261 8.16 8.35 26.63
C ARG A 261 7.18 9.54 26.55
N PRO A 262 7.62 10.80 26.33
CA PRO A 262 6.71 11.92 26.12
C PRO A 262 6.25 12.05 24.66
N THR A 263 5.25 12.90 24.44
CA THR A 263 4.92 13.49 23.13
C THR A 263 5.26 14.99 23.16
N SER A 264 5.34 15.63 22.00
CA SER A 264 5.38 17.09 21.90
C SER A 264 3.97 17.71 21.89
N ASN A 265 3.89 19.01 22.16
CA ASN A 265 2.70 19.81 21.84
C ASN A 265 2.71 20.25 20.37
N ALA A 266 1.53 20.54 19.81
CA ALA A 266 1.39 21.20 18.53
C ALA A 266 1.43 22.74 18.66
N TRP A 267 1.58 23.43 17.54
CA TRP A 267 1.62 24.89 17.47
C TRP A 267 0.33 25.55 17.99
N SER A 268 -0.81 24.89 17.79
CA SER A 268 -2.14 25.36 18.21
C SER A 268 -2.54 24.98 19.63
N ASP A 269 -1.69 24.27 20.37
CA ASP A 269 -1.99 23.89 21.74
C ASP A 269 -1.84 25.08 22.72
N GLY A 270 -2.90 25.34 23.50
CA GLY A 270 -2.92 26.36 24.55
C GLY A 270 -3.25 27.79 24.08
N ALA A 271 -3.19 28.75 25.02
CA ALA A 271 -3.48 30.16 24.72
C ALA A 271 -2.31 30.84 24.00
N GLY A 272 -2.28 30.75 22.67
CA GLY A 272 -1.28 31.40 21.79
C GLY A 272 -0.43 30.40 21.00
N SER A 273 0.24 30.88 19.95
CA SER A 273 1.14 30.09 19.10
C SER A 273 2.43 29.76 19.86
N ASN A 274 2.46 28.63 20.56
CA ASN A 274 3.64 28.16 21.27
C ASN A 274 4.40 27.17 20.39
N HIS A 275 5.68 27.44 20.16
CA HIS A 275 6.58 26.48 19.52
C HIS A 275 6.44 25.10 20.18
N PRO A 276 6.30 24.02 19.40
CA PRO A 276 6.39 22.64 19.86
C PRO A 276 7.60 22.42 20.78
N ASN A 277 7.38 21.76 21.90
CA ASN A 277 8.42 21.33 22.81
C ASN A 277 8.24 19.85 23.12
N GLY A 278 9.30 19.06 23.02
CA GLY A 278 9.18 17.62 23.21
C GLY A 278 10.43 16.82 22.88
N PRO A 279 10.26 15.53 22.56
CA PRO A 279 11.35 14.64 22.20
C PRO A 279 11.75 14.79 20.73
N ASN A 280 13.00 14.43 20.42
CA ASN A 280 13.54 14.32 19.06
C ASN A 280 14.37 13.03 18.91
N ALA A 281 14.58 12.58 17.68
CA ALA A 281 15.44 11.42 17.43
C ALA A 281 16.93 11.81 17.48
N PHE A 282 17.29 12.95 16.89
CA PHE A 282 18.66 13.43 16.87
C PHE A 282 18.73 14.92 17.20
N TYR A 283 19.66 15.28 18.08
CA TYR A 283 19.94 16.67 18.43
C TYR A 283 21.26 17.14 17.81
N ALA A 284 21.17 18.18 16.98
CA ALA A 284 22.26 18.73 16.22
C ALA A 284 22.80 20.03 16.85
N TRP A 285 23.99 19.95 17.44
CA TRP A 285 24.80 21.14 17.71
C TRP A 285 26.27 20.87 17.37
N GLY A 286 26.61 21.01 16.08
CA GLY A 286 27.89 20.69 15.47
C GLY A 286 29.05 21.65 15.80
N ASN A 287 28.86 22.61 16.68
CA ASN A 287 29.88 23.60 17.04
C ASN A 287 30.87 23.05 18.08
N HIS A 288 31.66 22.06 17.66
CA HIS A 288 32.73 21.50 18.47
C HIS A 288 33.81 22.57 18.78
N PRO A 289 34.38 22.62 19.99
CA PRO A 289 35.40 23.63 20.34
C PRO A 289 36.62 23.61 19.41
N THR A 290 37.09 22.42 19.04
CA THR A 290 38.17 22.22 18.04
C THR A 290 37.64 22.43 16.63
N ALA A 291 38.18 23.43 15.92
CA ALA A 291 37.69 23.86 14.61
C ALA A 291 37.74 22.77 13.51
N SER A 292 38.77 21.93 13.49
CA SER A 292 38.95 20.89 12.46
C SER A 292 37.92 19.77 12.51
N VAL A 293 37.14 19.68 13.58
CA VAL A 293 36.10 18.65 13.77
C VAL A 293 34.71 19.28 14.00
N ARG A 294 34.52 20.55 13.64
CA ARG A 294 33.18 21.17 13.62
C ARG A 294 32.35 20.64 12.47
N GLY A 295 31.04 20.55 12.70
CA GLY A 295 30.10 19.96 11.75
C GLY A 295 30.53 18.55 11.37
N GLN A 296 30.56 18.24 10.07
CA GLN A 296 30.92 16.90 9.61
C GLN A 296 30.01 15.85 10.25
N ILE A 297 28.72 16.14 10.33
CA ILE A 297 27.72 15.22 10.87
C ILE A 297 26.98 14.62 9.68
N VAL A 298 26.94 13.30 9.61
CA VAL A 298 26.22 12.53 8.61
C VAL A 298 25.11 11.75 9.30
N VAL A 299 23.86 12.02 8.93
CA VAL A 299 22.68 11.28 9.39
C VAL A 299 22.05 10.63 8.16
N ARG A 300 22.19 9.32 8.00
CA ARG A 300 21.73 8.64 6.76
C ARG A 300 21.05 7.30 6.95
N TYR A 301 20.13 6.96 6.06
CA TYR A 301 19.53 5.62 6.02
C TYR A 301 18.83 5.23 7.31
N ASN A 302 18.38 6.22 8.11
CA ASN A 302 17.70 5.97 9.38
C ASN A 302 16.18 6.01 9.21
N ASP A 303 15.49 5.35 10.13
CA ASP A 303 14.04 5.36 10.25
C ASP A 303 13.67 6.00 11.60
N PHE A 304 13.33 7.29 11.57
CA PHE A 304 12.93 8.08 12.74
C PHE A 304 11.41 8.28 12.70
N ILE A 305 10.70 7.38 13.37
CA ILE A 305 9.25 7.20 13.22
C ILE A 305 8.55 7.54 14.54
N GLY A 306 7.81 8.64 14.55
CA GLY A 306 6.94 9.03 15.66
C GLY A 306 5.61 8.29 15.60
N SER A 307 4.58 8.77 16.31
CA SER A 307 3.21 8.28 16.17
C SER A 307 2.22 9.34 16.63
N ASP A 308 0.92 9.16 16.35
CA ASP A 308 -0.12 10.04 16.90
C ASP A 308 -0.08 10.13 18.44
N ALA A 309 0.37 9.05 19.10
CA ALA A 309 0.54 8.99 20.54
C ALA A 309 1.81 9.69 21.05
N LYS A 310 2.87 9.69 20.24
CA LYS A 310 4.26 10.03 20.60
C LYS A 310 4.91 10.83 19.47
N ARG A 311 4.31 11.97 19.12
CA ARG A 311 4.84 12.81 18.04
C ARG A 311 6.16 13.44 18.43
N TRP A 312 7.03 13.59 17.44
CA TRP A 312 8.23 14.41 17.57
C TRP A 312 7.85 15.86 17.85
N ASN A 313 8.75 16.56 18.52
CA ASN A 313 8.98 17.98 18.28
C ASN A 313 9.40 18.12 16.79
N ASP A 314 10.69 18.32 16.54
CA ASP A 314 11.33 17.96 15.29
C ASP A 314 11.83 16.52 15.37
N ALA A 315 11.82 15.79 14.26
CA ALA A 315 12.49 14.48 14.25
C ALA A 315 14.02 14.67 14.41
N ILE A 316 14.57 15.69 13.76
CA ILE A 316 15.96 16.14 13.91
C ILE A 316 15.96 17.61 14.31
N GLU A 317 16.37 17.90 15.54
CA GLU A 317 16.28 19.25 16.14
C GLU A 317 17.64 19.95 16.12
N GLY A 318 17.67 21.21 15.68
CA GLY A 318 18.83 22.09 15.75
C GLY A 318 18.91 22.85 17.07
N ASP A 319 20.08 23.37 17.43
CA ASP A 319 20.21 24.35 18.51
C ASP A 319 20.94 25.61 18.02
N TYR A 320 20.73 26.74 18.71
CA TYR A 320 21.29 28.04 18.34
C TYR A 320 20.94 28.50 16.92
N ASN A 321 19.71 28.25 16.46
CA ASN A 321 19.21 28.48 15.09
C ASN A 321 19.54 29.89 14.54
N GLY A 322 19.45 30.94 15.36
CA GLY A 322 19.81 32.31 14.95
C GLY A 322 21.31 32.64 14.89
N SER A 323 22.21 31.64 14.90
CA SER A 323 23.66 31.80 15.00
C SER A 323 24.41 31.08 13.89
N ALA A 324 25.51 31.66 13.41
CA ALA A 324 26.48 31.00 12.52
C ALA A 324 27.12 29.73 13.14
N ALA A 325 26.96 29.53 14.45
CA ALA A 325 27.42 28.36 15.19
C ALA A 325 26.29 27.39 15.57
N GLY A 326 25.09 27.57 15.02
CA GLY A 326 23.92 26.72 15.27
C GLY A 326 23.86 25.47 14.40
N GLY A 327 22.97 24.56 14.80
CA GLY A 327 22.57 23.36 14.06
C GLY A 327 23.76 22.48 13.68
N PHE A 328 23.78 22.06 12.42
CA PHE A 328 24.82 21.20 11.84
C PHE A 328 26.16 21.91 11.56
N HIS A 329 26.22 23.23 11.76
CA HIS A 329 27.36 24.12 11.61
C HIS A 329 27.94 24.25 10.19
N SER A 330 28.49 23.17 9.63
CA SER A 330 29.12 23.18 8.30
C SER A 330 29.48 21.78 7.79
N ASN A 331 29.50 21.59 6.47
CA ASN A 331 29.97 20.36 5.81
C ASN A 331 29.32 19.12 6.43
N SER A 332 28.00 19.03 6.40
CA SER A 332 27.20 17.96 7.03
C SER A 332 26.13 17.46 6.06
N ASP A 333 25.77 16.18 6.17
CA ASP A 333 24.86 15.48 5.26
C ASP A 333 23.71 14.84 6.02
N ILE A 334 22.48 15.06 5.55
CA ILE A 334 21.27 14.42 6.07
C ILE A 334 20.57 13.79 4.87
N TYR A 335 20.66 12.46 4.71
CA TYR A 335 20.12 11.84 3.49
C TYR A 335 19.61 10.42 3.61
N GLY A 336 18.64 10.09 2.76
CA GLY A 336 18.05 8.76 2.80
C GLY A 336 17.42 8.47 4.16
N ASN A 337 16.86 9.44 4.89
CA ASN A 337 16.16 9.14 6.14
C ASN A 337 14.65 9.09 5.90
N PHE A 338 13.97 8.19 6.61
CA PHE A 338 12.52 8.29 6.80
C PHE A 338 12.24 9.08 8.06
N LEU A 339 11.61 10.24 7.92
CA LEU A 339 11.30 11.15 9.03
C LEU A 339 9.78 11.29 9.11
N ALA A 340 9.17 10.61 10.07
CA ALA A 340 7.71 10.47 10.11
C ALA A 340 7.11 10.93 11.44
N TYR A 341 5.96 11.61 11.36
CA TYR A 341 5.04 11.92 12.46
C TYR A 341 5.60 12.85 13.55
N GLY A 342 5.74 14.13 13.19
CA GLY A 342 6.13 15.23 14.08
C GLY A 342 5.03 16.28 14.22
N ASN A 343 5.10 17.10 15.28
CA ASN A 343 4.26 18.29 15.45
C ASN A 343 4.96 19.57 14.96
N ASP A 344 6.26 19.52 14.68
CA ASP A 344 7.00 20.60 14.02
C ASP A 344 7.69 20.09 12.74
N ASP A 345 9.00 20.28 12.56
CA ASP A 345 9.67 19.96 11.31
C ASP A 345 10.11 18.49 11.24
N GLY A 346 10.23 17.95 10.03
CA GLY A 346 11.01 16.72 9.84
C GLY A 346 12.47 16.93 10.24
N THR A 347 13.05 18.09 9.95
CA THR A 347 14.43 18.43 10.32
C THR A 347 14.64 19.93 10.38
N GLU A 348 15.36 20.41 11.39
CA GLU A 348 15.99 21.73 11.40
C GLU A 348 17.49 21.63 11.05
N ILE A 349 17.92 22.33 10.00
CA ILE A 349 19.35 22.57 9.75
C ILE A 349 19.76 24.01 10.07
N ASP A 350 18.98 24.69 10.89
CA ASP A 350 19.05 26.14 11.13
C ASP A 350 20.40 26.61 11.71
N GLY A 351 20.79 27.83 11.35
CA GLY A 351 22.00 28.47 11.85
C GLY A 351 23.20 28.35 10.91
N GLY A 352 24.26 27.65 11.36
CA GLY A 352 25.45 27.46 10.54
C GLY A 352 25.19 26.40 9.48
N GLN A 353 25.16 26.79 8.20
CA GLN A 353 24.80 25.87 7.12
C GLN A 353 25.78 25.84 5.94
N THR A 354 27.02 26.32 6.11
CA THR A 354 28.02 26.26 5.02
C THR A 354 28.22 24.83 4.56
N ASN A 355 27.79 24.52 3.34
CA ASN A 355 27.79 23.18 2.76
C ASN A 355 27.04 22.13 3.60
N VAL A 356 25.92 22.50 4.23
CA VAL A 356 24.99 21.52 4.84
C VAL A 356 23.97 21.08 3.80
N LYS A 357 23.77 19.77 3.65
CA LYS A 357 22.97 19.16 2.58
C LYS A 357 21.90 18.25 3.15
N PHE A 358 20.66 18.41 2.67
CA PHE A 358 19.51 17.58 2.99
C PHE A 358 18.99 16.94 1.69
N PHE A 359 19.15 15.62 1.50
CA PHE A 359 18.82 15.01 0.21
C PHE A 359 18.30 13.57 0.27
N ARG A 360 17.51 13.15 -0.72
CA ARG A 360 17.01 11.76 -0.82
C ARG A 360 16.23 11.26 0.40
N ASN A 361 15.70 12.17 1.22
CA ASN A 361 14.88 11.84 2.37
C ASN A 361 13.41 11.70 1.96
N ARG A 362 12.63 10.97 2.78
CA ARG A 362 11.17 11.03 2.78
C ARG A 362 10.74 11.63 4.11
N VAL A 363 9.97 12.71 4.05
CA VAL A 363 9.37 13.35 5.22
C VAL A 363 7.86 13.26 5.13
N GLU A 364 7.23 12.79 6.20
CA GLU A 364 5.82 12.46 6.20
C GLU A 364 5.12 12.77 7.52
N GLY A 365 3.90 13.32 7.46
CA GLY A 365 3.09 13.53 8.67
C GLY A 365 3.70 14.50 9.70
N THR A 366 4.53 15.44 9.25
CA THR A 366 5.10 16.53 10.07
C THR A 366 4.42 17.86 9.73
N TYR A 367 4.51 18.86 10.61
CA TYR A 367 3.91 20.19 10.37
C TYR A 367 4.58 20.91 9.19
N ALA A 368 5.91 20.80 9.09
CA ALA A 368 6.69 21.21 7.93
C ALA A 368 7.66 20.11 7.52
N GLY A 369 8.06 20.09 6.25
CA GLY A 369 9.02 19.12 5.75
C GLY A 369 10.40 19.29 6.39
N MET A 370 11.00 20.46 6.23
CA MET A 370 12.29 20.80 6.85
C MET A 370 12.49 22.32 6.99
N SER A 371 13.42 22.75 7.85
CA SER A 371 13.79 24.16 8.09
C SER A 371 15.23 24.50 7.71
N VAL A 372 15.36 25.56 6.93
CA VAL A 372 16.60 26.35 6.70
C VAL A 372 16.49 27.75 7.33
N ALA A 373 15.57 27.96 8.27
CA ALA A 373 15.15 29.25 8.79
C ALA A 373 15.85 29.63 10.13
N PRO A 374 17.06 30.25 10.13
CA PRO A 374 17.74 30.87 9.00
C PRO A 374 19.09 30.26 8.59
N THR A 375 19.44 30.44 7.32
CA THR A 375 20.79 30.23 6.75
C THR A 375 21.73 31.36 7.17
N MET A 376 22.29 31.30 8.39
CA MET A 376 23.23 32.30 8.90
C MET A 376 24.61 32.22 8.22
N ARG A 377 24.96 31.04 7.71
CA ARG A 377 26.13 30.74 6.88
C ARG A 377 25.70 29.76 5.82
N GLY A 378 26.24 29.86 4.61
CA GLY A 378 25.81 29.01 3.51
C GLY A 378 26.90 28.81 2.46
N PRO A 379 26.52 28.31 1.27
CA PRO A 379 25.17 27.86 0.93
C PRO A 379 24.79 26.54 1.63
N SER A 380 23.49 26.33 1.83
CA SER A 380 22.90 25.02 2.14
C SER A 380 22.15 24.45 0.94
N TYR A 381 21.90 23.15 0.94
CA TYR A 381 21.35 22.43 -0.22
C TYR A 381 20.22 21.51 0.21
N VAL A 382 19.14 21.51 -0.57
CA VAL A 382 17.95 20.67 -0.39
C VAL A 382 17.66 20.01 -1.73
N PHE A 383 17.87 18.71 -1.90
CA PHE A 383 17.67 18.09 -3.21
C PHE A 383 17.20 16.64 -3.21
N GLN A 384 16.44 16.22 -4.22
CA GLN A 384 15.95 14.84 -4.35
C GLN A 384 15.13 14.35 -3.14
N ASN A 385 14.45 15.23 -2.42
CA ASN A 385 13.62 14.84 -1.27
C ASN A 385 12.15 14.67 -1.67
N LEU A 386 11.46 13.78 -0.96
CA LEU A 386 10.01 13.61 -1.01
C LEU A 386 9.37 14.17 0.26
N PHE A 387 8.48 15.14 0.12
CA PHE A 387 7.66 15.69 1.20
C PHE A 387 6.20 15.36 0.93
N VAL A 388 5.59 14.51 1.76
CA VAL A 388 4.24 13.98 1.50
C VAL A 388 3.41 13.96 2.78
N ASN A 389 2.09 14.05 2.64
CA ASN A 389 1.12 13.92 3.73
C ASN A 389 1.47 14.77 4.98
N LEU A 390 1.98 16.00 4.79
CA LEU A 390 2.30 16.91 5.89
C LEU A 390 1.05 17.24 6.72
N GLY A 391 1.22 17.28 8.04
CA GLY A 391 0.18 17.56 9.02
C GLY A 391 0.62 17.23 10.46
N ASP A 392 0.46 18.19 11.38
CA ASP A 392 0.57 17.93 12.82
C ASP A 392 -0.64 17.12 13.36
N ILE A 393 -0.71 16.89 14.67
CA ILE A 393 -1.84 16.16 15.29
C ILE A 393 -3.22 16.84 15.04
N HIS A 394 -3.26 18.11 14.66
CA HIS A 394 -4.47 18.84 14.30
C HIS A 394 -4.70 18.93 12.78
N GLY A 395 -3.83 18.31 11.98
CA GLY A 395 -3.82 18.42 10.52
C GLY A 395 -3.36 19.79 10.01
N ASN A 396 -2.84 20.65 10.87
CA ASN A 396 -2.24 21.91 10.45
C ASN A 396 -0.90 21.61 9.76
N LYS A 397 -0.58 22.42 8.77
CA LYS A 397 0.60 22.25 7.91
C LYS A 397 1.10 23.60 7.45
N ASN A 398 2.40 23.70 7.25
CA ASN A 398 3.08 24.94 6.91
C ASN A 398 3.65 24.89 5.49
N THR A 399 4.77 24.19 5.31
CA THR A 399 5.54 24.22 4.06
C THR A 399 6.43 22.98 3.93
N ALA A 400 6.77 22.57 2.71
CA ALA A 400 7.77 21.53 2.50
C ALA A 400 9.18 22.03 2.91
N ILE A 401 9.54 23.24 2.49
CA ILE A 401 10.80 23.91 2.86
C ILE A 401 10.48 25.22 3.58
N LYS A 402 10.80 25.29 4.88
CA LYS A 402 10.66 26.47 5.74
C LYS A 402 11.94 27.28 5.69
N ALA A 403 11.85 28.55 5.33
CA ALA A 403 13.01 29.41 5.09
C ALA A 403 12.92 30.76 5.81
N GLY A 404 14.04 31.46 5.86
CA GLY A 404 14.09 32.88 6.20
C GLY A 404 14.10 33.23 7.69
N TYR A 405 14.18 34.53 7.97
CA TYR A 405 14.35 35.05 9.33
C TYR A 405 13.53 36.31 9.59
N GLY A 406 13.22 36.55 10.88
CA GLY A 406 12.52 37.76 11.33
C GLY A 406 13.36 39.05 11.31
N SER A 407 14.69 38.97 11.09
CA SER A 407 15.57 40.14 10.99
C SER A 407 16.25 40.20 9.60
N PRO A 408 16.20 41.34 8.88
CA PRO A 408 16.87 41.52 7.59
C PRO A 408 18.39 41.72 7.72
N ASN A 409 18.94 41.68 8.93
CA ASN A 409 20.38 41.79 9.22
C ASN A 409 20.85 40.63 10.12
N PRO A 410 22.01 40.02 9.83
CA PRO A 410 22.93 40.31 8.71
C PRO A 410 22.42 39.77 7.35
N PRO A 411 23.09 40.07 6.20
CA PRO A 411 22.73 39.50 4.89
C PRO A 411 22.66 37.96 4.97
N LEU A 412 21.62 37.35 4.40
CA LEU A 412 21.48 35.90 4.42
C LEU A 412 22.28 35.28 3.27
N SER A 413 22.92 34.13 3.52
CA SER A 413 23.43 33.30 2.44
C SER A 413 22.25 32.59 1.74
N PRO A 414 22.33 32.32 0.43
CA PRO A 414 21.28 31.58 -0.24
C PRO A 414 21.28 30.11 0.17
N PHE A 415 20.10 29.49 0.18
CA PHE A 415 19.97 28.03 0.08
C PHE A 415 19.61 27.65 -1.36
N LEU A 416 19.93 26.42 -1.74
CA LEU A 416 19.65 25.88 -3.06
C LEU A 416 18.66 24.73 -2.92
N ALA A 417 17.59 24.71 -3.72
CA ALA A 417 16.62 23.62 -3.74
C ALA A 417 16.51 23.04 -5.14
N PHE A 418 16.92 21.78 -5.33
CA PHE A 418 16.96 21.14 -6.65
C PHE A 418 16.22 19.82 -6.67
N ASN A 419 15.39 19.56 -7.68
CA ASN A 419 14.80 18.23 -7.88
C ASN A 419 14.08 17.73 -6.60
N ASN A 420 13.27 18.53 -5.91
CA ASN A 420 12.47 18.02 -4.79
C ASN A 420 11.04 17.79 -5.25
N THR A 421 10.36 16.77 -4.71
CA THR A 421 8.92 16.54 -4.91
C THR A 421 8.18 16.83 -3.61
N SER A 422 7.15 17.66 -3.68
CA SER A 422 6.17 17.80 -2.61
C SER A 422 4.76 17.54 -3.12
N HIS A 423 4.01 16.70 -2.40
CA HIS A 423 2.59 16.48 -2.66
C HIS A 423 1.80 16.72 -1.37
N ASN A 424 1.41 17.97 -1.13
CA ASN A 424 0.77 18.40 0.12
C ASN A 424 -0.19 19.56 -0.09
N ALA A 425 -1.26 19.64 0.70
CA ALA A 425 -2.07 20.87 0.83
C ALA A 425 -1.36 21.97 1.67
N SER A 426 -0.12 22.28 1.34
CA SER A 426 0.73 23.29 2.00
C SER A 426 1.58 24.04 0.97
N LEU A 427 2.42 24.96 1.44
CA LEU A 427 3.41 25.63 0.59
C LEU A 427 4.52 24.66 0.15
N GLY A 428 5.11 24.89 -1.03
CA GLY A 428 6.38 24.26 -1.39
C GLY A 428 7.54 24.91 -0.63
N ILE A 429 7.76 26.20 -0.85
CA ILE A 429 8.76 27.02 -0.16
C ILE A 429 8.08 28.25 0.47
N GLY A 430 8.31 28.45 1.76
CA GLY A 430 7.71 29.55 2.53
C GLY A 430 8.63 30.16 3.58
N GLY A 431 8.42 31.45 3.88
CA GLY A 431 9.14 32.14 4.95
C GLY A 431 8.71 31.71 6.35
N SER A 432 9.54 31.90 7.37
CA SER A 432 9.19 31.63 8.78
C SER A 432 7.90 32.37 9.15
N GLY A 433 6.95 31.63 9.75
CA GLY A 433 5.56 32.07 9.93
C GLY A 433 4.69 31.98 8.67
N GLY A 434 5.03 31.08 7.74
CA GLY A 434 4.38 30.85 6.45
C GLY A 434 4.73 31.90 5.38
N VAL A 435 4.83 33.18 5.75
CA VAL A 435 4.98 34.27 4.77
C VAL A 435 5.92 35.40 5.19
N THR A 436 6.33 35.54 6.45
CA THR A 436 6.94 36.81 6.93
C THR A 436 8.47 36.89 6.94
N GLY A 437 9.19 35.77 6.78
CA GLY A 437 10.65 35.74 6.88
C GLY A 437 11.36 36.10 5.56
N LYS A 438 12.36 36.99 5.61
CA LYS A 438 13.24 37.25 4.45
C LYS A 438 14.17 36.06 4.24
N TYR A 439 14.34 35.60 3.00
CA TYR A 439 15.35 34.62 2.60
C TYR A 439 15.89 34.91 1.20
N GLN A 440 16.94 34.19 0.80
CA GLN A 440 17.43 34.15 -0.57
C GLN A 440 17.48 32.67 -1.00
N ALA A 441 16.96 32.34 -2.16
CA ALA A 441 16.91 30.97 -2.66
C ALA A 441 17.36 30.89 -4.12
N ARG A 442 17.90 29.73 -4.51
CA ARG A 442 18.05 29.33 -5.91
C ARG A 442 17.36 27.99 -6.12
N THR A 443 16.38 27.93 -7.01
CA THR A 443 15.56 26.73 -7.21
C THR A 443 15.57 26.31 -8.67
N ARG A 444 15.62 25.00 -8.90
CA ARG A 444 15.54 24.37 -10.23
C ARG A 444 14.92 22.98 -10.12
N ASN A 445 14.13 22.60 -11.10
CA ASN A 445 13.61 21.25 -11.31
C ASN A 445 12.76 20.72 -10.15
N ASN A 446 12.23 21.56 -9.26
CA ASN A 446 11.36 21.08 -8.19
C ASN A 446 9.94 20.83 -8.73
N LEU A 447 9.24 19.88 -8.12
CA LEU A 447 7.82 19.62 -8.33
C LEU A 447 7.08 19.92 -7.04
N PHE A 448 6.37 21.05 -6.99
CA PHE A 448 5.52 21.46 -5.89
C PHE A 448 4.04 21.35 -6.24
N TYR A 449 3.40 20.28 -5.76
CA TYR A 449 1.98 19.99 -5.95
C TYR A 449 1.18 20.29 -4.67
N THR A 450 0.13 21.12 -4.79
CA THR A 450 -0.76 21.48 -3.69
C THR A 450 -2.24 21.56 -4.10
N TRP A 451 -3.16 21.58 -3.13
CA TRP A 451 -4.62 21.59 -3.37
C TRP A 451 -5.38 22.42 -2.33
N THR A 452 -4.93 23.66 -2.11
CA THR A 452 -5.56 24.56 -1.13
C THR A 452 -5.68 25.99 -1.63
N THR A 453 -6.78 26.65 -1.28
CA THR A 453 -6.99 28.10 -1.48
C THR A 453 -6.58 28.92 -0.26
N TYR A 454 -6.16 28.28 0.84
CA TYR A 454 -5.76 28.98 2.05
C TYR A 454 -4.59 29.92 1.75
N SER A 455 -4.72 31.19 2.14
CA SER A 455 -3.76 32.25 1.76
C SER A 455 -2.34 31.99 2.24
N GLY A 456 -2.17 31.25 3.35
CA GLY A 456 -0.88 30.86 3.89
C GLY A 456 -0.35 29.52 3.36
N GLY A 457 -1.07 28.82 2.48
CA GLY A 457 -0.74 27.48 1.99
C GLY A 457 -0.78 27.28 0.47
N LYS A 458 -1.34 28.24 -0.28
CA LYS A 458 -1.67 28.06 -1.70
C LYS A 458 -0.50 28.15 -2.69
N TYR A 459 0.66 28.68 -2.27
CA TYR A 459 1.77 28.98 -3.17
C TYR A 459 2.76 27.82 -3.25
N GLY A 460 3.24 27.48 -4.44
CA GLY A 460 4.42 26.61 -4.57
C GLY A 460 5.67 27.31 -4.03
N ILE A 461 5.83 28.60 -4.32
CA ILE A 461 6.90 29.44 -3.79
C ILE A 461 6.32 30.78 -3.35
N THR A 462 6.61 31.18 -2.10
CA THR A 462 6.31 32.52 -1.60
C THR A 462 7.54 33.23 -1.05
N ASP A 463 7.95 34.29 -1.72
CA ASP A 463 8.92 35.28 -1.29
C ASP A 463 8.23 36.65 -1.14
N ASN A 464 7.83 36.97 0.09
CA ASN A 464 7.19 38.22 0.40
C ASN A 464 8.09 39.45 0.23
N TYR A 465 9.41 39.27 0.28
CA TYR A 465 10.37 40.34 0.07
C TYR A 465 10.67 40.55 -1.41
N LYS A 466 10.35 39.55 -2.25
CA LYS A 466 10.62 39.56 -3.70
C LYS A 466 12.08 39.92 -3.94
N ASP A 467 12.98 39.26 -3.21
CA ASP A 467 14.38 39.60 -3.21
C ASP A 467 14.93 39.40 -4.64
N PRO A 468 15.47 40.45 -5.28
CA PRO A 468 15.98 40.36 -6.64
C PRO A 468 17.23 39.47 -6.76
N LEU A 469 17.82 39.04 -5.63
CA LEU A 469 18.94 38.10 -5.60
C LEU A 469 18.49 36.63 -5.49
N SER A 470 17.19 36.38 -5.27
CA SER A 470 16.62 35.05 -5.43
C SER A 470 16.47 34.71 -6.91
N ASP A 471 16.64 33.43 -7.24
CA ASP A 471 16.62 32.92 -8.60
C ASP A 471 15.76 31.65 -8.64
N TYR A 472 14.50 31.83 -9.04
CA TYR A 472 13.54 30.75 -9.25
C TYR A 472 13.42 30.50 -10.76
N ASP A 473 13.57 29.26 -11.20
CA ASP A 473 13.36 28.85 -12.59
C ASP A 473 13.20 27.33 -12.70
N TYR A 474 12.67 26.84 -13.83
CA TYR A 474 12.49 25.41 -14.12
C TYR A 474 11.78 24.60 -13.01
N ASP A 475 10.88 25.21 -12.24
CA ASP A 475 10.06 24.51 -11.24
C ASP A 475 8.66 24.22 -11.79
N MET A 476 8.18 23.00 -11.56
CA MET A 476 6.80 22.59 -11.81
C MET A 476 5.96 22.89 -10.57
N ILE A 477 5.04 23.84 -10.68
CA ILE A 477 4.24 24.31 -9.55
C ILE A 477 2.78 24.22 -9.91
N ILE A 478 2.02 23.42 -9.16
CA ILE A 478 0.64 23.11 -9.47
C ILE A 478 -0.25 23.26 -8.25
N ASN A 479 -1.41 23.88 -8.45
CA ASN A 479 -2.44 23.97 -7.43
C ASN A 479 -3.82 23.59 -8.00
N THR A 480 -4.30 22.40 -7.65
CA THR A 480 -5.57 21.86 -8.17
C THR A 480 -6.82 22.52 -7.57
N ALA A 481 -6.67 23.37 -6.55
CA ALA A 481 -7.79 24.15 -6.03
C ALA A 481 -8.16 25.37 -6.90
N TYR A 482 -7.38 25.66 -7.95
CA TYR A 482 -7.62 26.74 -8.91
C TYR A 482 -7.99 26.19 -10.29
N ALA A 483 -8.73 26.99 -11.07
CA ALA A 483 -9.10 26.63 -12.43
C ALA A 483 -7.85 26.32 -13.29
N ASN A 484 -7.95 25.28 -14.12
CA ASN A 484 -6.85 24.76 -14.93
C ASN A 484 -5.60 24.34 -14.12
N ASN A 485 -5.78 23.99 -12.83
CA ASN A 485 -4.72 23.55 -11.93
C ASN A 485 -3.57 24.55 -11.76
N GLN A 486 -3.88 25.85 -11.90
CA GLN A 486 -2.88 26.90 -11.99
C GLN A 486 -2.05 27.04 -10.69
N GLY A 487 -0.76 26.78 -10.80
CA GLY A 487 0.25 27.07 -9.79
C GLY A 487 0.23 28.52 -9.34
N GLN A 488 0.41 28.74 -8.05
CA GLN A 488 0.45 30.08 -7.46
C GLN A 488 1.87 30.41 -7.02
N LEU A 489 2.31 31.61 -7.40
CA LEU A 489 3.61 32.17 -7.04
C LEU A 489 3.44 33.52 -6.37
N ASN A 490 4.30 33.81 -5.40
CA ASN A 490 4.48 35.16 -4.89
C ASN A 490 5.96 35.51 -4.88
N VAL A 491 6.47 35.88 -6.05
CA VAL A 491 7.88 36.24 -6.29
C VAL A 491 7.96 37.58 -7.04
N ALA A 492 9.16 38.08 -7.33
CA ALA A 492 9.33 39.24 -8.19
C ALA A 492 8.93 38.92 -9.64
N SER A 493 8.49 39.94 -10.39
CA SER A 493 8.06 39.74 -11.78
C SER A 493 9.22 39.21 -12.63
N GLY A 494 8.97 38.11 -13.35
CA GLY A 494 9.96 37.49 -14.24
C GLY A 494 10.94 36.55 -13.55
N GLN A 495 10.83 36.35 -12.24
CA GLN A 495 11.39 35.15 -11.59
C GLN A 495 10.42 33.99 -11.87
N GLU A 496 10.94 32.82 -12.24
CA GLU A 496 10.24 31.67 -12.84
C GLU A 496 9.87 31.75 -14.34
N PRO A 497 10.78 32.16 -15.25
CA PRO A 497 10.46 32.28 -16.68
C PRO A 497 10.24 30.95 -17.42
N ASN A 498 10.85 29.85 -16.97
CA ASN A 498 10.75 28.53 -17.59
C ASN A 498 9.98 27.51 -16.73
N GLY A 499 9.34 27.94 -15.64
CA GLY A 499 8.54 27.06 -14.80
C GLY A 499 7.24 26.58 -15.48
N ILE A 500 6.77 25.41 -15.05
CA ILE A 500 5.52 24.81 -15.52
C ILE A 500 4.42 25.07 -14.48
N LEU A 501 3.47 25.95 -14.81
CA LEU A 501 2.47 26.45 -13.84
C LEU A 501 1.02 26.03 -14.16
N ASP A 502 0.76 25.35 -15.27
CA ASP A 502 -0.59 25.09 -15.77
C ASP A 502 -0.78 23.67 -16.34
N LYS A 503 0.18 22.78 -16.10
CA LYS A 503 0.14 21.38 -16.53
C LYS A 503 0.14 20.46 -15.31
N LEU A 504 -0.95 19.74 -15.11
CA LEU A 504 -1.06 18.78 -14.02
C LEU A 504 -0.06 17.63 -14.24
N PRO A 505 0.86 17.32 -13.30
CA PRO A 505 1.66 16.12 -13.39
C PRO A 505 0.78 14.90 -13.17
N THR A 506 1.08 13.83 -13.90
CA THR A 506 0.57 12.50 -13.59
C THR A 506 1.67 11.71 -12.92
N PHE A 507 1.36 11.04 -11.81
CA PHE A 507 2.28 10.13 -11.11
C PHE A 507 1.93 8.68 -11.44
N GLU A 508 2.87 7.75 -11.28
CA GLU A 508 2.65 6.32 -11.51
C GLU A 508 1.54 5.76 -10.60
N SER A 509 1.59 6.05 -9.29
CA SER A 509 0.49 5.72 -8.38
C SER A 509 0.59 6.47 -7.04
N ILE A 510 -0.20 7.53 -6.86
CA ILE A 510 -0.27 8.26 -5.58
C ILE A 510 -0.73 7.35 -4.42
N PRO A 511 -1.78 6.50 -4.56
CA PRO A 511 -2.24 5.63 -3.47
C PRO A 511 -1.20 4.61 -3.02
N ASP A 512 -0.34 4.16 -3.93
CA ASP A 512 0.78 3.25 -3.60
C ASP A 512 2.00 4.02 -3.06
N GLY A 513 1.93 5.34 -2.95
CA GLY A 513 3.04 6.20 -2.58
C GLY A 513 4.17 6.26 -3.63
N ASP A 514 3.86 5.99 -4.90
CA ASP A 514 4.77 6.11 -6.03
C ASP A 514 4.59 7.47 -6.73
N PHE A 515 5.51 8.38 -6.42
CA PHE A 515 5.55 9.74 -6.95
C PHE A 515 6.54 9.91 -8.11
N ASN A 516 6.93 8.82 -8.79
CA ASN A 516 7.54 8.93 -10.12
C ASN A 516 6.54 9.56 -11.09
N LEU A 517 7.02 10.39 -12.01
CA LEU A 517 6.17 10.90 -13.08
C LEU A 517 5.76 9.73 -14.00
N ALA A 518 4.48 9.64 -14.35
CA ALA A 518 3.98 8.67 -15.29
C ALA A 518 4.29 9.07 -16.75
N THR A 519 4.34 8.07 -17.63
CA THR A 519 4.58 8.28 -19.07
C THR A 519 3.68 9.37 -19.64
N GLY A 520 4.28 10.39 -20.25
CA GLY A 520 3.55 11.51 -20.88
C GLY A 520 3.32 12.72 -19.97
N SER A 521 3.75 12.68 -18.71
CA SER A 521 3.78 13.87 -17.85
C SER A 521 4.73 14.93 -18.40
N GLU A 522 4.29 16.20 -18.42
CA GLU A 522 5.06 17.34 -18.97
C GLU A 522 6.31 17.70 -18.15
N GLY A 523 6.46 17.15 -16.94
CA GLY A 523 7.66 17.31 -16.13
C GLY A 523 8.83 16.43 -16.58
N ILE A 524 8.60 15.47 -17.48
CA ILE A 524 9.64 14.58 -18.04
C ILE A 524 10.46 15.36 -19.07
N ASP A 525 11.79 15.23 -19.02
CA ASP A 525 12.73 15.88 -19.93
C ASP A 525 12.61 17.42 -19.97
N ALA A 526 12.08 18.02 -18.89
CA ALA A 526 11.72 19.45 -18.84
C ALA A 526 12.63 20.29 -17.93
N GLY A 527 13.49 19.65 -17.13
CA GLY A 527 14.39 20.33 -16.19
C GLY A 527 15.64 20.93 -16.84
N GLU A 528 16.36 21.74 -16.07
CA GLU A 528 17.69 22.25 -16.38
C GLU A 528 18.78 21.25 -15.95
N ILE A 529 19.82 21.10 -16.77
CA ILE A 529 21.02 20.34 -16.37
C ILE A 529 21.79 21.15 -15.33
N ILE A 530 21.79 20.65 -14.09
CA ILE A 530 22.56 21.17 -12.96
C ILE A 530 23.79 20.28 -12.78
N PRO A 531 25.01 20.77 -13.06
CA PRO A 531 26.23 19.97 -12.94
C PRO A 531 26.32 19.27 -11.59
N ASN A 532 26.67 17.99 -11.56
CA ASN A 532 26.84 17.12 -10.39
C ASN A 532 25.59 16.90 -9.50
N PHE A 533 24.47 17.60 -9.72
CA PHE A 533 23.21 17.41 -8.99
C PHE A 533 22.16 16.65 -9.80
N SER A 534 22.19 16.81 -11.12
CA SER A 534 21.27 16.16 -12.06
C SER A 534 21.96 15.13 -12.96
N ASP A 535 23.20 14.74 -12.65
CA ASP A 535 23.93 13.74 -13.43
C ASP A 535 23.16 12.41 -13.49
N GLY A 536 23.17 11.74 -14.64
CA GLY A 536 22.59 10.40 -14.79
C GLY A 536 21.10 10.37 -15.18
N TYR A 537 20.51 11.51 -15.56
CA TYR A 537 19.18 11.57 -16.16
C TYR A 537 19.07 10.75 -17.46
N VAL A 538 17.84 10.36 -17.80
CA VAL A 538 17.53 9.62 -19.03
C VAL A 538 16.71 10.50 -19.94
N GLY A 539 17.14 10.64 -21.20
CA GLY A 539 16.44 11.45 -22.20
C GLY A 539 17.27 12.64 -22.66
N THR A 540 16.60 13.77 -22.91
CA THR A 540 17.20 15.02 -23.38
C THR A 540 17.51 16.02 -22.25
N ALA A 541 16.85 15.92 -21.10
CA ALA A 541 17.11 16.73 -19.92
C ALA A 541 16.67 16.00 -18.64
N PRO A 542 17.07 16.46 -17.43
CA PRO A 542 16.56 15.91 -16.18
C PRO A 542 15.06 16.12 -16.03
N ASP A 543 14.42 15.25 -15.27
CA ASP A 543 13.01 15.41 -14.95
C ASP A 543 12.81 16.43 -13.81
N MET A 544 11.65 17.09 -13.80
CA MET A 544 11.23 17.90 -12.66
C MET A 544 10.68 17.00 -11.54
N GLY A 545 11.20 17.16 -10.33
CA GLY A 545 10.90 16.33 -9.17
C GLY A 545 12.12 15.53 -8.68
N ALA A 546 11.90 14.74 -7.65
CA ALA A 546 12.95 14.00 -6.94
C ALA A 546 13.42 12.72 -7.63
N LEU A 547 12.63 12.20 -8.56
CA LEU A 547 12.90 10.94 -9.25
C LEU A 547 12.80 11.15 -10.76
N GLU A 548 13.72 10.53 -11.49
CA GLU A 548 13.67 10.43 -12.94
C GLU A 548 12.63 9.38 -13.35
N HIS A 549 11.89 9.63 -14.42
CA HIS A 549 10.89 8.73 -14.97
C HIS A 549 11.51 7.38 -15.34
N GLY A 550 10.82 6.30 -14.97
CA GLY A 550 11.33 4.93 -15.12
C GLY A 550 12.48 4.58 -14.15
N SER A 551 12.82 5.46 -13.21
CA SER A 551 13.74 5.14 -12.13
C SER A 551 13.15 4.07 -11.22
N ASN A 552 13.97 3.07 -10.90
CA ASN A 552 13.65 2.10 -9.87
C ASN A 552 14.06 2.58 -8.46
N ALA A 553 14.37 3.86 -8.26
CA ALA A 553 14.76 4.38 -6.95
C ALA A 553 13.53 4.61 -6.07
N MET A 554 13.59 4.20 -4.81
CA MET A 554 12.57 4.49 -3.80
C MET A 554 13.03 5.64 -2.91
N LEU A 555 12.09 6.45 -2.44
CA LEU A 555 12.33 7.42 -1.37
C LEU A 555 11.68 6.94 -0.07
N PRO A 556 12.41 6.94 1.06
CA PRO A 556 13.78 7.44 1.19
C PRO A 556 14.80 6.51 0.53
N HIS A 557 15.85 7.09 -0.05
CA HIS A 557 16.85 6.31 -0.78
C HIS A 557 17.61 5.37 0.15
N ARG A 558 17.90 4.16 -0.34
CA ARG A 558 18.72 3.14 0.31
C ARG A 558 19.62 2.51 -0.76
N PRO A 559 20.90 2.23 -0.49
CA PRO A 559 21.83 1.62 -1.45
C PRO A 559 21.62 0.09 -1.52
N ILE A 560 20.38 -0.32 -1.74
CA ILE A 560 19.94 -1.71 -1.85
C ILE A 560 19.20 -1.91 -3.17
N ASN A 561 19.12 -3.14 -3.67
CA ASN A 561 18.35 -3.46 -4.87
C ASN A 561 16.97 -4.06 -4.56
N GLN A 562 16.68 -4.40 -3.30
CA GLN A 562 15.34 -4.84 -2.91
C GLN A 562 14.33 -3.70 -3.09
N ARG A 563 13.13 -4.03 -3.56
CA ARG A 563 12.09 -3.05 -3.91
C ARG A 563 10.74 -3.48 -3.38
N SER A 564 10.01 -2.53 -2.82
CA SER A 564 8.58 -2.69 -2.57
C SER A 564 7.81 -2.32 -3.82
N ASP A 565 6.67 -2.97 -4.04
CA ASP A 565 5.67 -2.57 -5.03
C ASP A 565 4.95 -1.29 -4.61
N VAL A 566 4.79 -1.07 -3.31
CA VAL A 566 4.15 0.11 -2.72
C VAL A 566 5.01 0.71 -1.61
N SER A 567 4.91 2.01 -1.36
CA SER A 567 5.56 2.70 -0.24
C SER A 567 4.55 3.23 0.79
N GLU A 568 3.27 3.10 0.49
CA GLU A 568 2.12 3.43 1.32
C GLU A 568 1.02 2.38 1.11
N VAL A 569 0.28 2.03 2.17
CA VAL A 569 -0.92 1.19 2.08
C VAL A 569 -2.06 1.75 2.89
N GLU A 570 -3.26 1.66 2.34
CA GLU A 570 -4.50 1.99 3.03
C GLU A 570 -5.23 0.73 3.49
N VAL A 571 -5.73 0.75 4.73
CA VAL A 571 -6.54 -0.31 5.31
C VAL A 571 -7.81 0.30 5.88
N ILE A 572 -8.97 -0.25 5.50
CA ILE A 572 -10.26 0.18 6.03
C ILE A 572 -10.60 -0.72 7.21
N TYR A 573 -10.97 -0.15 8.35
CA TYR A 573 -11.42 -0.91 9.50
C TYR A 573 -12.76 -0.39 10.03
N LYS A 574 -13.56 -1.29 10.56
CA LYS A 574 -14.79 -0.98 11.27
C LYS A 574 -14.68 -1.45 12.71
N PRO A 575 -14.83 -0.54 13.70
CA PRO A 575 -14.71 -0.89 15.11
C PRO A 575 -15.58 -2.10 15.48
N ASN A 576 -14.94 -3.10 16.09
CA ASN A 576 -15.59 -4.35 16.56
C ASN A 576 -16.24 -5.20 15.46
N SER A 577 -15.84 -5.04 14.19
CA SER A 577 -16.44 -5.78 13.09
C SER A 577 -15.39 -6.47 12.21
N TYR A 578 -14.67 -5.71 11.39
CA TYR A 578 -13.72 -6.24 10.42
C TYR A 578 -12.64 -5.20 10.11
N ALA A 579 -11.55 -5.64 9.51
CA ALA A 579 -10.59 -4.78 8.84
C ALA A 579 -10.23 -5.40 7.48
N THR A 580 -10.01 -4.58 6.48
CA THR A 580 -9.44 -5.04 5.21
C THR A 580 -7.99 -5.47 5.43
N THR A 581 -7.47 -6.20 4.46
CA THR A 581 -6.07 -6.60 4.42
C THR A 581 -5.44 -5.94 3.21
N ALA A 582 -4.32 -5.25 3.40
CA ALA A 582 -3.48 -4.78 2.31
C ALA A 582 -2.33 -5.77 2.10
N ASN A 583 -1.78 -5.80 0.89
CA ASN A 583 -0.62 -6.62 0.57
C ASN A 583 0.54 -5.74 0.12
N VAL A 584 1.74 -6.08 0.55
CA VAL A 584 2.99 -5.43 0.15
C VAL A 584 3.92 -6.50 -0.37
N THR A 585 4.49 -6.34 -1.56
CA THR A 585 5.40 -7.29 -2.18
C THR A 585 6.81 -6.73 -2.24
N ILE A 586 7.75 -7.39 -1.57
CA ILE A 586 9.17 -7.06 -1.71
C ILE A 586 9.80 -7.97 -2.76
N THR A 587 10.29 -7.38 -3.85
CA THR A 587 11.11 -8.03 -4.86
C THR A 587 12.59 -7.96 -4.47
N ASN A 588 13.29 -9.09 -4.56
CA ASN A 588 14.71 -9.23 -4.29
C ASN A 588 15.42 -9.78 -5.53
N PRO A 589 16.13 -8.93 -6.30
CA PRO A 589 16.90 -9.38 -7.47
C PRO A 589 18.20 -10.09 -7.08
N ASP A 590 18.70 -9.84 -5.87
CA ASP A 590 20.00 -10.30 -5.39
C ASP A 590 19.95 -11.68 -4.73
N ALA A 591 21.02 -12.06 -4.03
CA ALA A 591 21.04 -13.24 -3.18
C ALA A 591 19.98 -13.17 -2.07
N ALA A 592 19.60 -14.34 -1.55
CA ALA A 592 18.63 -14.42 -0.47
C ALA A 592 19.11 -13.66 0.77
N ILE A 593 18.22 -12.89 1.39
CA ILE A 593 18.53 -12.06 2.56
C ILE A 593 17.45 -12.24 3.62
N THR A 594 17.86 -12.38 4.88
CA THR A 594 16.91 -12.51 5.99
C THR A 594 16.38 -11.15 6.39
N TYR A 595 15.12 -11.11 6.82
CA TYR A 595 14.46 -9.89 7.26
C TYR A 595 13.68 -10.09 8.55
N THR A 596 13.42 -8.99 9.24
CA THR A 596 12.49 -8.87 10.37
C THR A 596 11.62 -7.64 10.17
N ILE A 597 10.34 -7.71 10.51
CA ILE A 597 9.46 -6.55 10.55
C ILE A 597 9.62 -5.84 11.89
N LEU A 598 9.91 -4.54 11.85
CA LEU A 598 9.88 -3.66 13.02
C LEU A 598 8.78 -2.61 12.84
N LYS A 599 8.09 -2.27 13.92
CA LYS A 599 7.06 -1.22 13.98
C LYS A 599 7.03 -0.64 15.39
N ASN A 600 6.52 0.57 15.55
CA ASN A 600 6.41 1.19 16.87
C ASN A 600 5.47 0.37 17.77
N ASP A 601 5.73 0.38 19.08
CA ASP A 601 4.84 -0.17 20.08
C ASP A 601 3.49 0.57 20.08
N ALA A 602 3.51 1.87 19.76
CA ALA A 602 2.29 2.66 19.56
C ALA A 602 1.42 2.19 18.38
N PHE A 603 1.95 1.36 17.48
CA PHE A 603 1.20 0.75 16.38
C PHE A 603 0.73 -0.66 16.73
N ASP A 604 0.32 -0.89 17.99
CA ASP A 604 -0.23 -2.16 18.48
C ASP A 604 -1.49 -2.62 17.70
N TRP A 605 -2.16 -1.69 17.04
CA TRP A 605 -3.26 -1.94 16.10
C TRP A 605 -2.83 -2.54 14.75
N LEU A 606 -1.55 -2.49 14.38
CA LEU A 606 -1.03 -2.95 13.08
C LEU A 606 -0.36 -4.32 13.23
N THR A 607 -0.69 -5.26 12.34
CA THR A 607 -0.01 -6.57 12.22
C THR A 607 0.45 -6.83 10.80
N VAL A 608 1.70 -7.26 10.64
CA VAL A 608 2.31 -7.61 9.34
C VAL A 608 2.81 -9.05 9.37
N THR A 609 2.39 -9.86 8.40
CA THR A 609 2.73 -11.30 8.33
C THR A 609 3.34 -11.63 6.95
N PRO A 610 4.49 -12.34 6.90
CA PRO A 610 5.26 -12.88 8.02
C PRO A 610 6.11 -11.82 8.71
N ALA A 611 6.16 -11.85 10.05
CA ALA A 611 6.93 -10.89 10.85
C ALA A 611 8.45 -11.06 10.75
N SER A 612 8.95 -12.20 10.26
CA SER A 612 10.35 -12.45 9.94
C SER A 612 10.47 -13.59 8.95
N GLY A 613 11.60 -13.66 8.25
CA GLY A 613 11.81 -14.68 7.23
C GLY A 613 13.02 -14.44 6.35
N THR A 614 12.95 -14.93 5.13
CA THR A 614 13.98 -14.76 4.10
C THR A 614 13.33 -14.31 2.81
N LEU A 615 13.81 -13.20 2.24
CA LEU A 615 13.49 -12.82 0.87
C LEU A 615 14.25 -13.78 -0.07
N PRO A 616 13.55 -14.51 -0.97
CA PRO A 616 14.20 -15.48 -1.85
C PRO A 616 15.16 -14.79 -2.82
N ALA A 617 16.18 -15.52 -3.27
CA ALA A 617 17.11 -15.01 -4.27
C ALA A 617 16.41 -14.87 -5.63
N SER A 618 16.60 -13.74 -6.32
CA SER A 618 15.97 -13.45 -7.61
C SER A 618 14.46 -13.75 -7.63
N GLY A 619 13.75 -13.38 -6.57
CA GLY A 619 12.32 -13.65 -6.38
C GLY A 619 11.62 -12.53 -5.63
N SER A 620 10.39 -12.77 -5.19
CA SER A 620 9.61 -11.83 -4.38
C SER A 620 8.96 -12.52 -3.19
N LEU A 621 8.57 -11.72 -2.20
CA LEU A 621 7.79 -12.17 -1.04
C LEU A 621 6.70 -11.15 -0.74
N GLN A 622 5.47 -11.65 -0.58
CA GLN A 622 4.32 -10.83 -0.19
C GLN A 622 4.14 -10.85 1.33
N PHE A 623 3.77 -9.69 1.86
CA PHE A 623 3.43 -9.40 3.24
C PHE A 623 1.96 -9.01 3.30
N SER A 624 1.22 -9.62 4.22
CA SER A 624 -0.13 -9.23 4.56
C SER A 624 -0.10 -8.20 5.68
N VAL A 625 -0.74 -7.06 5.46
CA VAL A 625 -0.87 -5.94 6.39
C VAL A 625 -2.32 -5.89 6.86
N THR A 626 -2.53 -6.03 8.16
CA THR A 626 -3.85 -6.14 8.78
C THR A 626 -3.97 -5.19 9.97
N VAL A 627 -5.20 -4.75 10.22
CA VAL A 627 -5.52 -3.89 11.37
C VAL A 627 -6.35 -4.67 12.38
N ASP A 628 -5.93 -4.68 13.65
CA ASP A 628 -6.80 -5.09 14.75
C ASP A 628 -7.85 -4.00 14.97
N HIS A 629 -9.05 -4.22 14.43
CA HIS A 629 -10.13 -3.24 14.46
C HIS A 629 -10.61 -2.89 15.89
N THR A 630 -10.31 -3.70 16.91
CA THR A 630 -10.70 -3.41 18.31
C THR A 630 -9.71 -2.47 18.98
N ILE A 631 -8.42 -2.68 18.73
CA ILE A 631 -7.35 -1.82 19.25
C ILE A 631 -7.34 -0.51 18.45
N ALA A 632 -7.44 -0.58 17.12
CA ALA A 632 -7.51 0.55 16.20
C ALA A 632 -8.50 1.63 16.65
N ALA A 633 -9.71 1.24 17.04
CA ALA A 633 -10.75 2.16 17.51
C ALA A 633 -10.40 2.92 18.80
N GLN A 634 -9.37 2.47 19.54
CA GLN A 634 -8.86 3.08 20.77
C GLN A 634 -7.55 3.86 20.56
N ARG A 635 -7.06 3.90 19.32
CA ARG A 635 -5.75 4.46 18.95
C ARG A 635 -5.88 5.59 17.93
N THR A 636 -7.09 6.07 17.65
CA THR A 636 -7.30 7.17 16.70
C THR A 636 -6.56 8.43 17.17
N PRO A 637 -6.16 9.33 16.27
CA PRO A 637 -5.61 10.64 16.64
C PRO A 637 -6.45 11.35 17.71
N ALA A 638 -7.78 11.28 17.58
CA ALA A 638 -8.74 11.85 18.53
C ALA A 638 -8.65 11.24 19.95
N SER A 639 -8.15 10.01 20.07
CA SER A 639 -7.91 9.34 21.36
C SER A 639 -6.74 9.96 22.13
N TYR A 640 -5.80 10.60 21.44
CA TYR A 640 -4.64 11.27 22.03
C TYR A 640 -4.81 12.78 22.12
N ASN A 641 -5.50 13.39 21.15
CA ASN A 641 -5.84 14.79 21.14
C ASN A 641 -7.26 14.98 20.57
N SER A 642 -8.20 15.40 21.42
CA SER A 642 -9.61 15.57 21.01
C SER A 642 -9.86 16.63 19.94
N SER A 643 -8.84 17.41 19.57
CA SER A 643 -8.89 18.41 18.51
C SER A 643 -8.22 17.92 17.22
N ALA A 644 -7.94 16.62 17.10
CA ALA A 644 -7.53 16.02 15.84
C ALA A 644 -8.66 16.12 14.80
N PRO A 645 -8.34 16.32 13.51
CA PRO A 645 -9.34 16.64 12.48
C PRO A 645 -10.03 15.40 11.91
N ASP A 646 -9.44 14.22 12.13
CA ASP A 646 -9.90 12.94 11.59
C ASP A 646 -9.58 11.78 12.56
N ASP A 647 -10.14 10.62 12.26
CA ASP A 647 -9.92 9.36 12.97
C ASP A 647 -8.95 8.42 12.21
N ILE A 648 -8.20 8.95 11.23
CA ILE A 648 -7.30 8.14 10.39
C ILE A 648 -6.08 7.74 11.23
N LEU A 649 -5.90 6.43 11.39
CA LEU A 649 -4.72 5.88 12.05
C LEU A 649 -3.50 6.06 11.16
N ARG A 650 -2.43 6.60 11.71
CA ARG A 650 -1.17 6.80 10.98
C ARG A 650 -0.09 5.96 11.61
N GLY A 651 0.47 5.04 10.83
CA GLY A 651 1.53 4.16 11.29
C GLY A 651 2.51 3.80 10.18
N ALA A 652 3.55 3.10 10.56
CA ALA A 652 4.50 2.55 9.60
C ALA A 652 5.11 1.26 10.13
N PHE A 653 5.61 0.44 9.22
CA PHE A 653 6.51 -0.66 9.54
C PHE A 653 7.72 -0.61 8.62
N ILE A 654 8.81 -1.24 9.05
CA ILE A 654 10.03 -1.37 8.26
C ILE A 654 10.34 -2.85 8.04
N VAL A 655 10.63 -3.21 6.79
CA VAL A 655 11.26 -4.50 6.47
C VAL A 655 12.76 -4.32 6.72
N LYS A 656 13.21 -4.73 7.91
CA LYS A 656 14.60 -4.62 8.34
C LYS A 656 15.41 -5.79 7.81
N LEU A 657 16.36 -5.51 6.92
CA LEU A 657 17.27 -6.49 6.33
C LEU A 657 18.45 -6.76 7.27
N ASN A 658 19.05 -7.95 7.17
CA ASN A 658 20.14 -8.37 8.07
C ASN A 658 21.46 -7.60 7.91
N ASP A 659 21.63 -6.88 6.80
CA ASP A 659 22.74 -5.95 6.56
C ASP A 659 22.50 -4.57 7.20
N GLY A 660 21.36 -4.41 7.87
CA GLY A 660 20.93 -3.22 8.59
C GLY A 660 20.15 -2.23 7.75
N PHE A 661 20.06 -2.38 6.43
CA PHE A 661 19.18 -1.52 5.63
C PHE A 661 17.71 -1.86 5.85
N SER A 662 16.83 -0.97 5.43
CA SER A 662 15.39 -1.05 5.68
C SER A 662 14.60 -0.59 4.47
N ILE A 663 13.39 -1.14 4.34
CA ILE A 663 12.37 -0.65 3.41
C ILE A 663 11.18 -0.19 4.26
N PRO A 664 10.98 1.13 4.47
CA PRO A 664 9.85 1.63 5.24
C PRO A 664 8.57 1.69 4.39
N ILE A 665 7.45 1.33 5.01
CA ILE A 665 6.10 1.36 4.42
C ILE A 665 5.18 2.11 5.37
N ALA A 666 4.55 3.19 4.88
CA ALA A 666 3.51 3.90 5.62
C ALA A 666 2.18 3.14 5.56
N VAL A 667 1.39 3.22 6.63
CA VAL A 667 0.10 2.56 6.77
C VAL A 667 -0.93 3.55 7.28
N TYR A 668 -2.02 3.71 6.52
CA TYR A 668 -3.16 4.54 6.88
C TYR A 668 -4.38 3.67 7.15
N GLY A 669 -4.89 3.74 8.38
CA GLY A 669 -6.08 3.02 8.81
C GLY A 669 -7.31 3.92 8.77
N GLU A 670 -8.19 3.75 7.80
CA GLU A 670 -9.43 4.52 7.68
C GLU A 670 -10.59 3.83 8.38
N LYS A 671 -11.31 4.58 9.22
CA LYS A 671 -12.49 4.06 9.90
C LYS A 671 -13.70 4.10 8.97
N SER A 672 -14.33 2.96 8.73
CA SER A 672 -15.64 2.89 8.06
C SER A 672 -16.78 2.91 9.09
N ASP A 673 -17.72 3.83 8.89
CA ASP A 673 -18.99 3.90 9.64
C ASP A 673 -20.11 3.07 8.98
N ASP A 674 -19.84 2.37 7.88
CA ASP A 674 -20.85 1.63 7.13
C ASP A 674 -21.36 0.40 7.90
N PRO A 675 -22.66 0.29 8.22
CA PRO A 675 -23.21 -0.81 9.01
C PRO A 675 -23.30 -2.14 8.24
N GLN A 676 -22.19 -2.82 7.94
CA GLN A 676 -22.26 -4.27 7.64
C GLN A 676 -22.31 -5.12 8.93
N PRO A 677 -23.35 -5.96 9.13
CA PRO A 677 -23.45 -6.86 10.27
C PRO A 677 -22.46 -8.04 10.17
N PRO A 678 -22.02 -8.64 11.30
CA PRO A 678 -21.14 -9.80 11.28
C PRO A 678 -21.82 -10.97 10.55
N GLY A 679 -21.19 -11.48 9.49
CA GLY A 679 -21.73 -12.58 8.67
C GLY A 679 -22.55 -12.17 7.45
N SER A 680 -22.55 -10.88 7.07
CA SER A 680 -23.05 -10.45 5.76
C SER A 680 -21.98 -10.63 4.69
N THR A 681 -22.42 -10.99 3.49
CA THR A 681 -21.60 -11.07 2.27
C THR A 681 -20.85 -9.76 2.04
N PRO A 682 -19.59 -9.77 1.56
CA PRO A 682 -18.95 -8.57 1.01
C PRO A 682 -19.92 -7.82 0.10
N ASP A 683 -19.99 -6.50 0.24
CA ASP A 683 -20.83 -5.67 -0.62
C ASP A 683 -20.49 -5.92 -2.11
N ASP A 684 -21.49 -5.77 -2.98
CA ASP A 684 -21.31 -5.84 -4.42
C ASP A 684 -20.21 -4.84 -4.84
N ILE A 685 -19.13 -5.33 -5.44
CA ILE A 685 -18.10 -4.47 -6.01
C ILE A 685 -18.62 -3.99 -7.36
N ILE A 686 -18.98 -2.71 -7.46
CA ILE A 686 -19.48 -2.09 -8.69
C ILE A 686 -18.43 -1.13 -9.22
N LEU A 687 -17.96 -1.38 -10.45
CA LEU A 687 -17.07 -0.51 -11.18
C LEU A 687 -17.84 0.10 -12.35
N ASP A 688 -17.95 1.42 -12.35
CA ASP A 688 -18.58 2.24 -13.37
C ASP A 688 -17.51 2.77 -14.33
N ASN A 689 -17.88 3.16 -15.55
CA ASN A 689 -16.91 3.64 -16.54
C ASN A 689 -16.20 4.93 -16.09
N GLU A 690 -16.74 5.67 -15.12
CA GLU A 690 -16.09 6.83 -14.49
C GLU A 690 -15.37 6.49 -13.16
N SER A 691 -15.31 5.21 -12.75
CA SER A 691 -14.59 4.82 -11.54
C SER A 691 -13.12 5.21 -11.63
N LEU A 692 -12.66 5.98 -10.62
CA LEU A 692 -11.29 6.52 -10.57
C LEU A 692 -10.21 5.45 -10.44
N THR A 693 -10.58 4.25 -9.97
CA THR A 693 -9.71 3.08 -9.82
C THR A 693 -10.41 1.83 -10.35
N GLY A 694 -9.63 0.84 -10.77
CA GLY A 694 -10.15 -0.44 -11.27
C GLY A 694 -10.74 -0.41 -12.67
N VAL A 695 -10.73 0.72 -13.38
CA VAL A 695 -11.21 0.80 -14.77
C VAL A 695 -10.12 1.40 -15.66
N SER A 696 -9.85 0.76 -16.81
CA SER A 696 -8.90 1.24 -17.80
C SER A 696 -9.40 1.03 -19.22
N PHE A 697 -9.01 1.91 -20.13
CA PHE A 697 -9.42 1.86 -21.53
C PHE A 697 -8.21 1.78 -22.45
N ILE A 698 -8.28 0.90 -23.45
CA ILE A 698 -7.37 0.87 -24.58
C ILE A 698 -8.07 1.47 -25.80
N GLY A 699 -7.42 2.42 -26.44
CA GLY A 699 -7.93 3.15 -27.61
C GLY A 699 -8.86 4.32 -27.25
N ALA A 700 -9.33 5.04 -28.26
CA ALA A 700 -10.19 6.22 -28.05
C ALA A 700 -11.65 5.81 -27.82
N TRP A 701 -12.17 6.11 -26.64
CA TRP A 701 -13.57 5.96 -26.24
C TRP A 701 -14.24 7.33 -26.10
N THR A 702 -15.56 7.38 -26.22
CA THR A 702 -16.32 8.63 -26.13
C THR A 702 -17.47 8.45 -25.15
N ASP A 703 -17.51 9.31 -24.14
CA ASP A 703 -18.59 9.31 -23.15
C ASP A 703 -19.85 9.97 -23.70
N SER A 704 -20.98 9.41 -23.33
CA SER A 704 -22.29 9.85 -23.79
C SER A 704 -23.35 9.61 -22.73
N SER A 705 -24.32 10.51 -22.66
CA SER A 705 -25.54 10.34 -21.88
C SER A 705 -26.78 10.37 -22.79
N TRP A 706 -26.58 10.19 -24.11
CA TRP A 706 -27.63 10.35 -25.10
C TRP A 706 -28.74 9.31 -25.00
N THR A 707 -28.35 8.03 -24.86
CA THR A 707 -29.29 6.91 -24.71
C THR A 707 -29.53 6.70 -23.22
N SER A 708 -30.76 6.91 -22.73
CA SER A 708 -31.07 6.72 -21.31
C SER A 708 -30.95 5.26 -20.87
N GLY A 709 -30.76 5.03 -19.57
CA GLY A 709 -30.62 3.69 -18.99
C GLY A 709 -29.17 3.29 -18.72
N TYR A 710 -28.27 4.26 -18.57
CA TYR A 710 -26.91 4.01 -18.12
C TYR A 710 -26.81 3.96 -16.59
N TYR A 711 -25.78 3.30 -16.06
CA TYR A 711 -25.42 3.37 -14.65
C TYR A 711 -24.63 4.66 -14.40
N GLY A 712 -24.63 5.17 -13.17
CA GLY A 712 -23.91 6.43 -12.87
C GLY A 712 -24.41 7.65 -13.66
N THR A 713 -23.48 8.40 -14.26
CA THR A 713 -23.78 9.69 -14.92
C THR A 713 -23.76 9.65 -16.45
N ASN A 714 -23.10 8.66 -17.06
CA ASN A 714 -22.97 8.47 -18.50
C ASN A 714 -22.59 7.00 -18.85
N TYR A 715 -22.27 6.73 -20.12
CA TYR A 715 -21.64 5.49 -20.58
C TYR A 715 -20.56 5.83 -21.62
N SER A 716 -19.57 4.97 -21.81
CA SER A 716 -18.55 5.09 -22.85
C SER A 716 -18.89 4.23 -24.08
N HIS A 717 -18.57 4.72 -25.29
CA HIS A 717 -18.75 3.95 -26.51
C HIS A 717 -17.54 4.02 -27.46
N ASP A 718 -17.35 2.97 -28.25
CA ASP A 718 -16.22 2.84 -29.16
C ASP A 718 -16.34 3.68 -30.45
N GLY A 719 -17.49 4.34 -30.65
CA GLY A 719 -17.76 5.17 -31.82
C GLY A 719 -17.95 4.37 -33.11
N ASP A 720 -18.10 3.05 -33.02
CA ASP A 720 -18.16 2.11 -34.15
C ASP A 720 -16.95 2.22 -35.12
N THR A 721 -15.75 2.44 -34.56
CA THR A 721 -14.51 2.61 -35.33
C THR A 721 -13.35 1.83 -34.73
N ASN A 722 -12.36 1.46 -35.55
CA ASN A 722 -11.13 0.76 -35.14
C ASN A 722 -11.38 -0.53 -34.31
N LYS A 723 -12.36 -1.33 -34.75
CA LYS A 723 -12.72 -2.62 -34.13
C LYS A 723 -11.51 -3.53 -33.97
N GLY A 724 -11.40 -4.16 -32.80
CA GLY A 724 -10.33 -5.09 -32.44
C GLY A 724 -9.04 -4.44 -31.91
N ASN A 725 -8.97 -3.10 -31.87
CA ASN A 725 -7.87 -2.37 -31.25
C ASN A 725 -8.33 -1.53 -30.05
N LYS A 726 -9.54 -1.77 -29.55
CA LYS A 726 -10.11 -1.10 -28.37
C LYS A 726 -10.66 -2.12 -27.39
N SER A 727 -10.43 -1.88 -26.11
CA SER A 727 -11.04 -2.61 -25.01
C SER A 727 -11.22 -1.72 -23.79
N ALA A 728 -12.05 -2.16 -22.85
CA ALA A 728 -12.20 -1.58 -21.52
C ALA A 728 -12.10 -2.69 -20.48
N THR A 729 -11.27 -2.50 -19.46
CA THR A 729 -10.97 -3.50 -18.44
C THR A 729 -11.43 -3.02 -17.08
N PHE A 730 -12.22 -3.86 -16.40
CA PHE A 730 -12.76 -3.67 -15.06
C PHE A 730 -12.11 -4.66 -14.08
N THR A 731 -11.20 -4.16 -13.26
CA THR A 731 -10.39 -4.92 -12.31
C THR A 731 -10.88 -4.66 -10.88
N PRO A 732 -11.69 -5.57 -10.29
CA PRO A 732 -12.16 -5.43 -8.91
C PRO A 732 -11.02 -5.63 -7.91
N GLN A 733 -11.13 -4.98 -6.75
CA GLN A 733 -10.37 -5.35 -5.56
C GLN A 733 -11.14 -6.42 -4.79
N ILE A 734 -10.80 -7.69 -5.02
CA ILE A 734 -11.46 -8.83 -4.39
C ILE A 734 -11.01 -8.91 -2.93
N LEU A 735 -11.94 -8.70 -2.00
CA LEU A 735 -11.65 -8.66 -0.57
C LEU A 735 -11.55 -10.07 0.05
N GLU A 736 -12.14 -11.07 -0.60
CA GLU A 736 -12.15 -12.44 -0.13
C GLU A 736 -12.06 -13.41 -1.32
N THR A 737 -11.15 -14.39 -1.25
CA THR A 737 -11.12 -15.46 -2.26
C THR A 737 -12.45 -16.23 -2.20
N GLY A 738 -13.16 -16.30 -3.32
CA GLY A 738 -14.46 -16.97 -3.35
C GLY A 738 -15.13 -16.89 -4.70
N SER A 739 -16.36 -17.39 -4.79
CA SER A 739 -17.16 -17.29 -6.00
C SER A 739 -17.84 -15.92 -6.05
N TYR A 740 -17.82 -15.25 -7.19
CA TYR A 740 -18.52 -13.99 -7.42
C TYR A 740 -19.43 -14.13 -8.64
N GLU A 741 -20.68 -13.72 -8.50
CA GLU A 741 -21.56 -13.49 -9.63
C GLU A 741 -21.13 -12.20 -10.33
N VAL A 742 -20.78 -12.30 -11.62
CA VAL A 742 -20.35 -11.18 -12.44
C VAL A 742 -21.51 -10.74 -13.33
N SER A 743 -21.87 -9.47 -13.24
CA SER A 743 -22.92 -8.85 -14.06
C SER A 743 -22.37 -7.63 -14.80
N VAL A 744 -22.87 -7.39 -16.01
CA VAL A 744 -22.51 -6.21 -16.81
C VAL A 744 -23.75 -5.38 -17.12
N TRP A 745 -23.57 -4.07 -17.19
CA TRP A 745 -24.61 -3.07 -17.50
C TRP A 745 -24.25 -2.36 -18.80
N TRP A 746 -25.26 -2.02 -19.62
CA TRP A 746 -25.10 -1.22 -20.85
C TRP A 746 -26.41 -0.52 -21.23
N THR A 747 -26.33 0.41 -22.19
CA THR A 747 -27.50 0.98 -22.87
C THR A 747 -27.80 0.25 -24.18
N SER A 748 -29.06 -0.17 -24.38
CA SER A 748 -29.48 -0.90 -25.58
C SER A 748 -30.12 -0.01 -26.64
N ASP A 749 -29.73 -0.21 -27.90
CA ASP A 749 -30.34 0.40 -29.09
C ASP A 749 -30.08 -0.49 -30.32
N THR A 750 -30.85 -0.28 -31.39
CA THR A 750 -30.79 -1.02 -32.66
C THR A 750 -29.45 -0.91 -33.41
N ASN A 751 -28.58 0.04 -33.03
CA ASN A 751 -27.25 0.22 -33.62
C ASN A 751 -26.10 -0.31 -32.74
N ARG A 752 -26.40 -0.97 -31.62
CA ARG A 752 -25.37 -1.63 -30.80
C ARG A 752 -24.91 -2.94 -31.42
N ALA A 753 -23.72 -3.40 -31.04
CA ALA A 753 -23.23 -4.70 -31.44
C ALA A 753 -24.05 -5.82 -30.78
N SER A 754 -24.44 -6.81 -31.57
CA SER A 754 -25.14 -8.01 -31.08
C SER A 754 -24.20 -9.15 -30.66
N ASN A 755 -22.89 -8.90 -30.67
CA ASN A 755 -21.85 -9.91 -30.51
C ASN A 755 -20.60 -9.36 -29.79
N VAL A 756 -20.80 -8.56 -28.72
CA VAL A 756 -19.70 -7.96 -27.94
C VAL A 756 -18.92 -9.05 -27.20
N PRO A 757 -17.61 -9.23 -27.45
CA PRO A 757 -16.79 -10.17 -26.69
C PRO A 757 -16.44 -9.63 -25.30
N ILE A 758 -16.62 -10.45 -24.29
CA ILE A 758 -16.25 -10.18 -22.90
C ILE A 758 -15.40 -11.34 -22.38
N ASP A 759 -14.18 -11.07 -21.97
CA ASP A 759 -13.30 -12.05 -21.33
C ASP A 759 -13.32 -11.84 -19.80
N VAL A 760 -13.66 -12.87 -19.05
CA VAL A 760 -13.61 -12.87 -17.59
C VAL A 760 -12.37 -13.64 -17.16
N VAL A 761 -11.40 -12.95 -16.56
CA VAL A 761 -10.19 -13.55 -16.01
C VAL A 761 -10.40 -13.80 -14.52
N HIS A 762 -10.29 -15.05 -14.11
CA HIS A 762 -10.59 -15.51 -12.75
C HIS A 762 -9.57 -16.58 -12.31
N ALA A 763 -9.68 -17.07 -11.07
CA ALA A 763 -8.68 -17.95 -10.45
C ALA A 763 -8.46 -19.28 -11.20
N ASN A 764 -9.45 -19.72 -11.99
CA ASN A 764 -9.41 -20.99 -12.71
C ASN A 764 -9.01 -20.84 -14.18
N GLY A 765 -8.80 -19.61 -14.68
CA GLY A 765 -8.48 -19.35 -16.08
C GLY A 765 -9.22 -18.13 -16.63
N THR A 766 -9.50 -18.16 -17.93
CA THR A 766 -10.24 -17.11 -18.63
C THR A 766 -11.42 -17.74 -19.35
N ASP A 767 -12.62 -17.22 -19.08
CA ASP A 767 -13.86 -17.59 -19.74
C ASP A 767 -14.29 -16.48 -20.70
N ALA A 768 -14.64 -16.83 -21.93
CA ALA A 768 -15.05 -15.90 -22.97
C ALA A 768 -16.57 -15.96 -23.18
N VAL A 769 -17.23 -14.81 -23.06
CA VAL A 769 -18.68 -14.63 -23.20
C VAL A 769 -18.97 -13.68 -24.37
N GLN A 770 -20.08 -13.90 -25.08
CA GLN A 770 -20.60 -12.93 -26.04
C GLN A 770 -21.93 -12.34 -25.58
N VAL A 771 -22.04 -11.01 -25.65
CA VAL A 771 -23.24 -10.27 -25.22
C VAL A 771 -23.87 -9.54 -26.41
N ASP A 772 -25.19 -9.67 -26.53
CA ASP A 772 -26.02 -8.89 -27.45
C ASP A 772 -26.47 -7.59 -26.78
N GLN A 773 -25.85 -6.46 -27.15
CA GLN A 773 -26.19 -5.16 -26.59
C GLN A 773 -27.38 -4.47 -27.28
N THR A 774 -28.03 -5.11 -28.26
CA THR A 774 -29.23 -4.54 -28.91
C THR A 774 -30.48 -4.64 -28.04
N ALA A 775 -30.43 -5.44 -26.98
CA ALA A 775 -31.51 -5.68 -26.03
C ALA A 775 -31.00 -5.65 -24.58
N ASN A 776 -31.92 -5.78 -23.62
CA ASN A 776 -31.66 -5.93 -22.17
C ASN A 776 -30.81 -4.84 -21.50
N GLY A 777 -30.63 -3.68 -22.15
CA GLY A 777 -29.92 -2.55 -21.54
C GLY A 777 -30.74 -1.85 -20.47
N GLY A 778 -30.08 -1.11 -19.59
CA GLY A 778 -30.71 -0.47 -18.42
C GLY A 778 -31.04 -1.42 -17.28
N ALA A 779 -30.40 -2.59 -17.24
CA ALA A 779 -30.49 -3.57 -16.17
C ALA A 779 -29.16 -4.33 -16.03
N TRP A 780 -28.91 -4.90 -14.85
CA TRP A 780 -27.79 -5.82 -14.64
C TRP A 780 -28.06 -7.13 -15.38
N VAL A 781 -27.13 -7.54 -16.22
CA VAL A 781 -27.18 -8.85 -16.88
C VAL A 781 -26.01 -9.70 -16.39
N THR A 782 -26.34 -10.78 -15.67
CA THR A 782 -25.37 -11.75 -15.17
C THR A 782 -24.72 -12.50 -16.34
N ILE A 783 -23.40 -12.50 -16.39
CA ILE A 783 -22.60 -13.19 -17.41
C ILE A 783 -21.91 -14.45 -16.88
N GLY A 784 -22.04 -14.73 -15.58
CA GLY A 784 -21.61 -16.00 -14.97
C GLY A 784 -21.23 -15.85 -13.51
N THR A 785 -20.81 -16.95 -12.90
CA THR A 785 -20.26 -16.99 -11.54
C THR A 785 -18.85 -17.56 -11.62
N TYR A 786 -17.86 -16.82 -11.14
CA TYR A 786 -16.46 -17.15 -11.30
C TYR A 786 -15.74 -17.08 -9.96
N THR A 787 -14.78 -17.98 -9.75
CA THR A 787 -13.95 -17.95 -8.53
C THR A 787 -12.84 -16.93 -8.70
N PHE A 788 -12.80 -15.90 -7.86
CA PHE A 788 -11.71 -14.93 -7.82
C PHE A 788 -10.81 -15.18 -6.62
N ASN A 789 -9.51 -14.93 -6.80
CA ASN A 789 -8.57 -14.84 -5.68
C ASN A 789 -8.63 -13.41 -5.10
N VAL A 790 -8.41 -13.29 -3.79
CA VAL A 790 -8.18 -12.01 -3.12
C VAL A 790 -7.16 -11.14 -3.87
N GLY A 791 -7.40 -9.83 -3.91
CA GLY A 791 -6.60 -8.85 -4.66
C GLY A 791 -7.17 -8.52 -6.04
N SER A 792 -6.30 -8.07 -6.95
CA SER A 792 -6.67 -7.53 -8.27
C SER A 792 -6.27 -8.42 -9.46
N SER A 793 -5.99 -9.70 -9.21
CA SER A 793 -5.49 -10.62 -10.24
C SER A 793 -6.54 -11.05 -11.27
N GLY A 794 -7.83 -10.95 -10.95
CA GLY A 794 -8.93 -11.21 -11.87
C GLY A 794 -9.63 -9.93 -12.32
N TYR A 795 -10.23 -9.94 -13.50
CA TYR A 795 -10.86 -8.78 -14.14
C TYR A 795 -11.86 -9.18 -15.23
N VAL A 796 -12.65 -8.22 -15.69
CA VAL A 796 -13.53 -8.35 -16.87
C VAL A 796 -13.03 -7.41 -17.97
N GLU A 797 -12.66 -7.93 -19.13
CA GLU A 797 -12.29 -7.15 -20.30
C GLU A 797 -13.41 -7.17 -21.34
N ILE A 798 -13.90 -5.99 -21.74
CA ILE A 798 -14.88 -5.81 -22.80
C ILE A 798 -14.15 -5.36 -24.07
N GLY A 799 -14.14 -6.23 -25.09
CA GLY A 799 -13.40 -6.02 -26.33
C GLY A 799 -14.27 -5.54 -27.50
N THR A 800 -13.61 -5.09 -28.57
CA THR A 800 -14.30 -4.66 -29.81
C THR A 800 -14.02 -5.56 -31.02
N THR A 801 -13.26 -6.65 -30.85
CA THR A 801 -12.83 -7.53 -31.94
C THR A 801 -14.02 -8.22 -32.62
N GLY A 802 -14.17 -8.02 -33.93
CA GLY A 802 -15.21 -8.71 -34.73
C GLY A 802 -16.65 -8.24 -34.47
N THR A 803 -16.85 -7.14 -33.75
CA THR A 803 -18.19 -6.62 -33.42
C THR A 803 -18.88 -5.98 -34.62
N ASN A 804 -20.22 -6.07 -34.67
CA ASN A 804 -21.06 -5.66 -35.82
C ASN A 804 -21.83 -4.33 -35.63
N GLY A 805 -21.54 -3.56 -34.59
CA GLY A 805 -22.16 -2.27 -34.28
C GLY A 805 -21.45 -1.59 -33.10
N TYR A 806 -22.02 -0.53 -32.51
CA TYR A 806 -21.42 0.18 -31.37
C TYR A 806 -21.22 -0.73 -30.16
N VAL A 807 -20.03 -0.71 -29.57
CA VAL A 807 -19.77 -1.36 -28.28
C VAL A 807 -19.94 -0.32 -27.17
N ILE A 808 -20.76 -0.66 -26.19
CA ILE A 808 -21.08 0.18 -25.03
C ILE A 808 -20.43 -0.42 -23.79
N VAL A 809 -19.80 0.45 -23.01
CA VAL A 809 -19.16 0.13 -21.75
C VAL A 809 -19.71 1.10 -20.71
N ASP A 810 -20.26 0.56 -19.62
CA ASP A 810 -20.95 1.34 -18.60
C ASP A 810 -20.52 0.84 -17.22
N ALA A 811 -21.06 -0.28 -16.71
CA ALA A 811 -20.65 -0.80 -15.42
C ALA A 811 -20.51 -2.32 -15.35
N VAL A 812 -19.64 -2.81 -14.45
CA VAL A 812 -19.45 -4.22 -14.11
C VAL A 812 -19.60 -4.40 -12.61
N LYS A 813 -20.34 -5.44 -12.21
CA LYS A 813 -20.62 -5.77 -10.82
C LYS A 813 -20.12 -7.17 -10.47
N PHE A 814 -19.43 -7.29 -9.33
CA PHE A 814 -18.97 -8.54 -8.74
C PHE A 814 -19.67 -8.72 -7.39
N ALA A 815 -20.68 -9.59 -7.35
CA ALA A 815 -21.43 -9.90 -6.14
C ALA A 815 -20.87 -11.17 -5.50
N TYR A 816 -20.35 -11.10 -4.27
CA TYR A 816 -19.81 -12.29 -3.59
C TYR A 816 -20.91 -13.32 -3.37
N VAL A 817 -20.62 -14.57 -3.71
CA VAL A 817 -21.45 -15.75 -3.48
C VAL A 817 -20.78 -16.58 -2.39
N PRO A 818 -21.27 -16.50 -1.12
CA PRO A 818 -20.79 -17.33 -0.04
C PRO A 818 -20.81 -18.79 -0.41
N THR A 819 -19.67 -19.45 -0.24
CA THR A 819 -19.58 -20.90 -0.38
C THR A 819 -20.29 -21.62 0.77
N GLU A 820 -20.42 -20.99 1.94
CA GLU A 820 -21.16 -21.53 3.08
C GLU A 820 -22.00 -20.44 3.77
N ILE A 821 -23.23 -20.80 4.15
CA ILE A 821 -24.09 -20.04 5.06
C ILE A 821 -24.16 -20.85 6.35
N ILE A 822 -23.69 -20.30 7.46
CA ILE A 822 -23.78 -20.95 8.78
C ILE A 822 -24.66 -20.09 9.67
N MET A 823 -25.63 -20.71 10.32
CA MET A 823 -26.51 -20.09 11.30
C MET A 823 -26.33 -20.77 12.65
N ASP A 824 -26.13 -19.98 13.69
CA ASP A 824 -25.99 -20.40 15.08
C ASP A 824 -27.29 -20.15 15.85
N ASN A 825 -27.56 -20.92 16.90
CA ASN A 825 -28.77 -20.74 17.70
C ASN A 825 -28.80 -19.39 18.45
N THR A 826 -27.68 -18.68 18.57
CA THR A 826 -27.60 -17.34 19.18
C THR A 826 -27.76 -16.19 18.18
N ASP A 827 -27.90 -16.49 16.88
CA ASP A 827 -28.04 -15.46 15.86
C ASP A 827 -29.30 -14.62 16.07
N MET A 828 -29.10 -13.29 16.10
CA MET A 828 -30.19 -12.32 16.35
C MET A 828 -31.19 -12.21 15.20
N THR A 829 -30.83 -12.71 14.01
CA THR A 829 -31.63 -12.62 12.77
C THR A 829 -31.70 -13.99 12.10
N GLY A 830 -32.86 -14.33 11.53
CA GLY A 830 -33.04 -15.59 10.82
C GLY A 830 -33.29 -16.80 11.74
N VAL A 831 -33.06 -16.70 13.05
CA VAL A 831 -33.38 -17.77 14.01
C VAL A 831 -34.58 -17.39 14.87
N ALA A 832 -35.63 -18.21 14.85
CA ALA A 832 -36.88 -17.96 15.56
C ALA A 832 -37.27 -19.16 16.42
N PHE A 833 -37.32 -18.94 17.74
CA PHE A 833 -37.79 -19.94 18.70
C PHE A 833 -39.29 -19.82 18.96
N THR A 834 -39.97 -20.97 18.96
CA THR A 834 -41.33 -21.13 19.49
C THR A 834 -41.27 -21.97 20.76
N GLY A 835 -41.90 -21.47 21.83
CA GLY A 835 -41.84 -22.09 23.16
C GLY A 835 -40.56 -21.75 23.92
N SER A 836 -40.48 -22.19 25.18
CA SER A 836 -39.32 -21.89 26.04
C SER A 836 -38.18 -22.88 25.79
N TRP A 837 -37.05 -22.37 25.31
CA TRP A 837 -35.79 -23.08 25.17
C TRP A 837 -34.78 -22.59 26.21
N THR A 838 -33.82 -23.43 26.56
CA THR A 838 -32.79 -23.12 27.55
C THR A 838 -31.42 -23.25 26.91
N SER A 839 -30.64 -22.18 26.95
CA SER A 839 -29.23 -22.18 26.54
C SER A 839 -28.38 -22.97 27.55
N SER A 840 -27.38 -23.67 27.04
CA SER A 840 -26.46 -24.51 27.82
C SER A 840 -25.10 -24.62 27.14
N THR A 841 -24.06 -24.75 27.96
CA THR A 841 -22.69 -25.09 27.53
C THR A 841 -22.22 -26.41 28.14
N TYR A 842 -23.12 -27.14 28.82
CA TYR A 842 -22.76 -28.27 29.69
C TYR A 842 -22.12 -29.45 28.95
N THR A 843 -22.62 -29.74 27.74
CA THR A 843 -22.13 -30.84 26.90
C THR A 843 -21.35 -30.20 25.76
N ALA A 844 -20.06 -30.51 25.63
CA ALA A 844 -19.22 -29.96 24.56
C ALA A 844 -19.66 -30.48 23.17
N GLY A 845 -19.21 -29.81 22.11
CA GLY A 845 -19.50 -30.18 20.72
C GLY A 845 -20.46 -29.23 19.99
N TYR A 846 -20.96 -28.19 20.65
CA TYR A 846 -21.79 -27.16 20.01
C TYR A 846 -20.98 -26.23 19.09
N TYR A 847 -21.65 -25.56 18.17
CA TYR A 847 -21.13 -24.44 17.38
C TYR A 847 -21.38 -23.13 18.14
N GLY A 848 -20.62 -22.07 17.82
CA GLY A 848 -20.79 -20.78 18.50
C GLY A 848 -20.52 -20.81 20.00
N SER A 849 -21.28 -20.00 20.75
CA SER A 849 -21.04 -19.76 22.18
C SER A 849 -21.78 -20.74 23.11
N ASP A 850 -22.88 -21.34 22.66
CA ASP A 850 -23.71 -22.26 23.42
C ASP A 850 -24.55 -23.18 22.50
N TYR A 851 -25.42 -24.00 23.07
CA TYR A 851 -26.54 -24.62 22.35
C TYR A 851 -27.83 -24.42 23.12
N SER A 852 -28.96 -24.50 22.44
CA SER A 852 -30.29 -24.44 23.05
C SER A 852 -30.92 -25.83 23.15
N HIS A 853 -31.64 -26.10 24.24
CA HIS A 853 -32.39 -27.35 24.41
C HIS A 853 -33.83 -27.13 24.88
N ASP A 854 -34.70 -28.06 24.50
CA ASP A 854 -36.12 -28.02 24.84
C ASP A 854 -36.41 -28.36 26.32
N GLY A 855 -35.39 -28.78 27.07
CA GLY A 855 -35.51 -29.13 28.48
C GLY A 855 -36.28 -30.43 28.74
N ASP A 856 -36.46 -31.25 27.69
CA ASP A 856 -37.27 -32.47 27.70
C ASP A 856 -38.71 -32.28 28.21
N THR A 857 -39.32 -31.13 27.89
CA THR A 857 -40.66 -30.76 28.36
C THR A 857 -41.54 -30.21 27.25
N ALA A 858 -42.86 -30.29 27.44
CA ALA A 858 -43.87 -29.77 26.52
C ALA A 858 -43.64 -30.23 25.05
N LYS A 859 -43.60 -31.56 24.87
CA LYS A 859 -43.42 -32.20 23.56
C LYS A 859 -44.55 -31.83 22.61
N GLY A 860 -44.19 -31.46 21.38
CA GLY A 860 -45.12 -31.02 20.34
C GLY A 860 -45.50 -29.54 20.40
N SER A 861 -44.93 -28.74 21.31
CA SER A 861 -45.22 -27.30 21.39
C SER A 861 -43.98 -26.41 21.27
N LYS A 862 -42.81 -26.97 20.96
CA LYS A 862 -41.56 -26.21 20.82
C LYS A 862 -40.91 -26.48 19.46
N SER A 863 -40.38 -25.42 18.87
CA SER A 863 -39.56 -25.49 17.66
C SER A 863 -38.54 -24.36 17.62
N VAL A 864 -37.52 -24.53 16.79
CA VAL A 864 -36.64 -23.46 16.32
C VAL A 864 -36.64 -23.49 14.80
N THR A 865 -36.72 -22.32 14.16
CA THR A 865 -36.66 -22.18 12.71
C THR A 865 -35.46 -21.34 12.32
N TYR A 866 -34.59 -21.91 11.49
CA TYR A 866 -33.45 -21.25 10.87
C TYR A 866 -33.83 -20.86 9.44
N THR A 867 -33.89 -19.55 9.17
CA THR A 867 -34.29 -18.95 7.89
C THR A 867 -33.07 -18.26 7.28
N PRO A 868 -32.29 -18.97 6.44
CA PRO A 868 -31.11 -18.38 5.81
C PRO A 868 -31.51 -17.31 4.78
N GLN A 869 -30.65 -16.30 4.62
CA GLN A 869 -30.67 -15.44 3.44
C GLN A 869 -29.92 -16.16 2.33
N ILE A 870 -30.64 -16.68 1.33
CA ILE A 870 -30.01 -17.38 0.22
C ILE A 870 -29.51 -16.32 -0.78
N PRO A 871 -28.18 -16.21 -1.01
CA PRO A 871 -27.61 -15.15 -1.84
C PRO A 871 -27.90 -15.38 -3.34
N ILE A 872 -27.90 -16.64 -3.78
CA ILE A 872 -28.14 -17.03 -5.17
C ILE A 872 -29.07 -18.25 -5.23
N THR A 873 -29.97 -18.27 -6.21
CA THR A 873 -30.77 -19.48 -6.48
C THR A 873 -29.85 -20.61 -6.91
N GLY A 874 -29.92 -21.76 -6.24
CA GLY A 874 -29.12 -22.92 -6.62
C GLY A 874 -29.20 -24.07 -5.65
N THR A 875 -28.30 -25.02 -5.82
CA THR A 875 -28.24 -26.26 -5.04
C THR A 875 -27.33 -26.06 -3.83
N TYR A 876 -27.84 -26.36 -2.64
CA TYR A 876 -27.10 -26.25 -1.38
C TYR A 876 -27.12 -27.59 -0.64
N GLN A 877 -25.97 -28.00 -0.08
CA GLN A 877 -25.92 -29.09 0.88
C GLN A 877 -26.30 -28.56 2.27
N VAL A 878 -27.37 -29.08 2.84
CA VAL A 878 -27.86 -28.72 4.17
C VAL A 878 -27.30 -29.69 5.20
N SER A 879 -26.63 -29.17 6.23
CA SER A 879 -26.11 -29.93 7.37
C SER A 879 -26.57 -29.31 8.68
N ALA A 880 -26.67 -30.11 9.74
CA ALA A 880 -26.90 -29.63 11.10
C ALA A 880 -25.82 -30.13 12.05
N ARG A 881 -25.59 -29.39 13.13
CA ARG A 881 -24.69 -29.77 14.23
C ARG A 881 -25.45 -29.72 15.55
N TRP A 882 -25.09 -30.59 16.49
CA TRP A 882 -25.68 -30.68 17.82
C TRP A 882 -24.70 -31.26 18.84
N THR A 883 -25.10 -31.26 20.11
CA THR A 883 -24.39 -31.96 21.19
C THR A 883 -25.00 -33.33 21.44
N SER A 884 -24.19 -34.39 21.32
CA SER A 884 -24.65 -35.76 21.51
C SER A 884 -24.50 -36.23 22.96
N ASP A 885 -25.55 -36.84 23.49
CA ASP A 885 -25.58 -37.48 24.81
C ASP A 885 -26.68 -38.55 24.85
N SER A 886 -26.53 -39.56 25.71
CA SER A 886 -27.54 -40.62 25.87
C SER A 886 -28.94 -40.13 26.29
N SER A 887 -29.04 -38.91 26.82
CA SER A 887 -30.29 -38.24 27.17
C SER A 887 -31.01 -37.54 26.00
N ARG A 888 -30.37 -37.41 24.82
CA ARG A 888 -30.97 -36.72 23.67
C ARG A 888 -32.04 -37.56 23.00
N ALA A 889 -32.92 -36.89 22.26
CA ALA A 889 -33.92 -37.57 21.44
C ALA A 889 -33.23 -38.35 20.31
N SER A 890 -33.56 -39.64 20.18
CA SER A 890 -33.12 -40.43 19.02
C SER A 890 -34.01 -40.24 17.78
N ASN A 891 -34.99 -39.35 17.87
CA ASN A 891 -36.00 -39.13 16.86
C ASN A 891 -36.41 -37.66 16.70
N ALA A 892 -35.46 -36.72 16.78
CA ALA A 892 -35.73 -35.29 16.63
C ALA A 892 -36.21 -34.95 15.19
N PRO A 893 -37.44 -34.43 15.00
CA PRO A 893 -37.92 -34.04 13.67
C PRO A 893 -37.24 -32.77 13.16
N ILE A 894 -36.82 -32.79 11.89
CA ILE A 894 -36.31 -31.64 11.16
C ILE A 894 -37.05 -31.50 9.82
N ASP A 895 -37.62 -30.33 9.57
CA ASP A 895 -38.31 -30.00 8.32
C ASP A 895 -37.40 -29.08 7.49
N ILE A 896 -37.19 -29.39 6.22
CA ILE A 896 -36.40 -28.57 5.28
C ILE A 896 -37.33 -28.03 4.21
N THR A 897 -37.64 -26.74 4.27
CA THR A 897 -38.40 -26.03 3.24
C THR A 897 -37.44 -25.52 2.18
N HIS A 898 -37.60 -25.98 0.94
CA HIS A 898 -36.76 -25.66 -0.21
C HIS A 898 -37.64 -25.33 -1.45
N ALA A 899 -37.03 -25.00 -2.59
CA ALA A 899 -37.73 -24.46 -3.77
C ALA A 899 -38.83 -25.37 -4.36
N TYR A 900 -38.76 -26.68 -4.12
CA TYR A 900 -39.70 -27.67 -4.64
C TYR A 900 -40.68 -28.21 -3.61
N GLY A 901 -40.60 -27.78 -2.34
CA GLY A 901 -41.49 -28.28 -1.28
C GLY A 901 -40.82 -28.37 0.09
N VAL A 902 -41.32 -29.29 0.91
CA VAL A 902 -40.80 -29.55 2.26
C VAL A 902 -40.44 -31.02 2.39
N ASP A 903 -39.18 -31.28 2.76
CA ASP A 903 -38.70 -32.60 3.12
C ASP A 903 -38.72 -32.77 4.65
N TYR A 904 -39.18 -33.93 5.12
CA TYR A 904 -39.34 -34.26 6.54
C TYR A 904 -38.33 -35.31 6.97
N LEU A 905 -37.49 -35.00 7.95
CA LEU A 905 -36.43 -35.86 8.45
C LEU A 905 -36.59 -36.15 9.95
N VAL A 906 -35.98 -37.24 10.38
CA VAL A 906 -35.84 -37.61 11.79
C VAL A 906 -34.37 -37.87 12.06
N VAL A 907 -33.81 -37.14 13.04
CA VAL A 907 -32.40 -37.19 13.39
C VAL A 907 -32.21 -37.81 14.77
N ASP A 908 -31.25 -38.73 14.88
CA ASP A 908 -30.80 -39.28 16.15
C ASP A 908 -29.74 -38.37 16.77
N GLN A 909 -30.12 -37.57 17.77
CA GLN A 909 -29.20 -36.65 18.44
C GLN A 909 -28.38 -37.32 19.55
N GLN A 910 -28.48 -38.64 19.75
CA GLN A 910 -27.65 -39.38 20.71
C GLN A 910 -26.24 -39.67 20.16
N VAL A 911 -26.06 -39.53 18.85
CA VAL A 911 -24.84 -39.84 18.11
C VAL A 911 -24.40 -38.65 17.25
N ASP A 912 -23.20 -38.72 16.68
CA ASP A 912 -22.64 -37.76 15.71
C ASP A 912 -22.65 -36.28 16.14
N GLY A 913 -22.68 -36.01 17.44
CA GLY A 913 -22.55 -34.66 17.97
C GLY A 913 -21.12 -34.13 17.84
N GLY A 914 -20.96 -32.82 17.72
CA GLY A 914 -19.65 -32.20 17.51
C GLY A 914 -19.22 -32.05 16.05
N VAL A 915 -19.97 -32.60 15.10
CA VAL A 915 -19.67 -32.53 13.66
C VAL A 915 -20.87 -32.04 12.86
N TRP A 916 -20.62 -31.52 11.66
CA TRP A 916 -21.66 -31.16 10.70
C TRP A 916 -22.19 -32.41 10.01
N VAL A 917 -23.44 -32.79 10.29
CA VAL A 917 -24.08 -33.97 9.72
C VAL A 917 -24.99 -33.55 8.56
N PRO A 918 -24.75 -34.03 7.32
CA PRO A 918 -25.64 -33.75 6.19
C PRO A 918 -27.06 -34.29 6.44
N LEU A 919 -28.05 -33.43 6.30
CA LEU A 919 -29.46 -33.79 6.47
C LEU A 919 -29.96 -34.43 5.19
N SER A 920 -29.96 -35.76 5.10
CA SER A 920 -30.31 -36.49 3.86
C SER A 920 -31.57 -37.33 3.98
N THR A 921 -32.41 -37.28 2.96
CA THR A 921 -33.43 -38.28 2.64
C THR A 921 -32.82 -39.35 1.72
N GLN A 922 -33.42 -40.54 1.60
CA GLN A 922 -32.83 -41.64 0.85
C GLN A 922 -32.53 -41.24 -0.62
N GLY A 923 -31.25 -41.03 -0.96
CA GLY A 923 -30.79 -40.70 -2.31
C GLY A 923 -30.37 -39.24 -2.56
N THR A 924 -30.49 -38.31 -1.61
CA THR A 924 -30.21 -36.87 -1.85
C THR A 924 -28.83 -36.38 -1.40
N GLN A 925 -28.01 -37.17 -0.69
CA GLN A 925 -26.73 -36.71 -0.08
C GLN A 925 -26.84 -35.39 0.73
N GLY A 926 -28.05 -34.99 1.12
CA GLY A 926 -28.34 -33.75 1.82
C GLY A 926 -28.33 -32.49 0.96
N THR A 927 -28.44 -32.59 -0.36
CA THR A 927 -28.54 -31.43 -1.26
C THR A 927 -29.99 -31.08 -1.58
N TYR A 928 -30.29 -29.78 -1.56
CA TYR A 928 -31.62 -29.22 -1.82
C TYR A 928 -31.49 -27.94 -2.64
N GLN A 929 -32.47 -27.65 -3.50
CA GLN A 929 -32.47 -26.39 -4.25
C GLN A 929 -33.21 -25.29 -3.49
N PHE A 930 -32.56 -24.15 -3.34
CA PHE A 930 -33.14 -22.96 -2.71
C PHE A 930 -33.26 -21.84 -3.74
N ASN A 931 -34.37 -21.09 -3.66
CA ASN A 931 -34.48 -19.81 -4.35
C ASN A 931 -33.75 -18.74 -3.54
N ALA A 932 -33.13 -17.77 -4.22
CA ALA A 932 -32.58 -16.58 -3.58
C ALA A 932 -33.60 -15.90 -2.67
N GLY A 933 -33.12 -15.30 -1.58
CA GLY A 933 -33.93 -14.68 -0.52
C GLY A 933 -34.26 -15.64 0.63
N THR A 934 -35.38 -15.40 1.32
CA THR A 934 -35.74 -16.04 2.60
C THR A 934 -36.85 -17.10 2.50
N SER A 935 -37.14 -17.56 1.28
CA SER A 935 -38.28 -18.47 1.06
C SER A 935 -38.04 -19.88 1.61
N GLY A 936 -36.77 -20.29 1.81
CA GLY A 936 -36.41 -21.57 2.41
C GLY A 936 -36.04 -21.46 3.90
N ASN A 937 -36.24 -22.54 4.64
CA ASN A 937 -35.93 -22.60 6.08
C ASN A 937 -35.74 -24.05 6.56
N ILE A 938 -35.03 -24.20 7.68
CA ILE A 938 -34.82 -25.47 8.38
C ILE A 938 -35.45 -25.34 9.77
N MET A 939 -36.47 -26.16 10.07
CA MET A 939 -37.16 -26.14 11.36
C MET A 939 -36.89 -27.41 12.15
N ILE A 940 -36.40 -27.27 13.38
CA ILE A 940 -36.27 -28.39 14.33
C ILE A 940 -37.44 -28.31 15.32
N SER A 941 -38.17 -29.40 15.51
CA SER A 941 -39.31 -29.45 16.46
C SER A 941 -39.13 -30.50 17.55
N ASN A 942 -39.93 -30.43 18.61
CA ASN A 942 -39.96 -31.46 19.66
C ASN A 942 -41.22 -32.35 19.63
N THR A 943 -41.86 -32.45 18.46
CA THR A 943 -43.08 -33.25 18.30
C THR A 943 -42.78 -34.75 18.37
N GLY A 944 -43.36 -35.45 19.34
CA GLY A 944 -43.22 -36.91 19.45
C GLY A 944 -41.83 -37.41 19.85
N THR A 945 -40.96 -36.54 20.40
CA THR A 945 -39.58 -36.91 20.74
C THR A 945 -39.47 -37.67 22.06
N ASN A 946 -38.46 -38.54 22.15
CA ASN A 946 -38.23 -39.46 23.28
C ASN A 946 -37.11 -39.01 24.26
N GLY A 947 -36.58 -37.80 24.10
CA GLY A 947 -35.55 -37.20 24.95
C GLY A 947 -35.33 -35.71 24.63
N TYR A 948 -34.25 -35.12 25.14
CA TYR A 948 -33.92 -33.70 24.89
C TYR A 948 -33.72 -33.42 23.40
N VAL A 949 -34.37 -32.38 22.88
CA VAL A 949 -34.10 -31.87 21.53
C VAL A 949 -33.13 -30.71 21.63
N ILE A 950 -32.08 -30.76 20.83
CA ILE A 950 -30.99 -29.78 20.75
C ILE A 950 -31.12 -28.95 19.47
N ALA A 951 -30.93 -27.65 19.63
CA ALA A 951 -30.84 -26.64 18.58
C ALA A 951 -29.49 -25.93 18.72
N ASP A 952 -28.70 -25.95 17.66
CA ASP A 952 -27.33 -25.44 17.64
C ASP A 952 -27.05 -24.85 16.25
N GLY A 953 -26.16 -25.44 15.45
CA GLY A 953 -25.78 -24.91 14.13
C GLY A 953 -26.54 -25.54 12.96
N ILE A 954 -26.90 -24.71 11.97
CA ILE A 954 -27.32 -25.12 10.61
C ILE A 954 -26.31 -24.58 9.59
N ARG A 955 -25.91 -25.41 8.62
CA ARG A 955 -24.99 -25.02 7.54
C ARG A 955 -25.56 -25.35 6.17
N LEU A 956 -25.53 -24.39 5.26
CA LEU A 956 -25.84 -24.57 3.84
C LEU A 956 -24.57 -24.30 3.03
N THR A 957 -24.04 -25.31 2.36
CA THR A 957 -22.87 -25.17 1.48
C THR A 957 -23.35 -25.07 0.04
N TYR A 958 -23.01 -24.00 -0.69
CA TYR A 958 -23.36 -23.88 -2.10
C TYR A 958 -22.63 -24.95 -2.92
N VAL A 959 -23.40 -25.76 -3.65
CA VAL A 959 -22.87 -26.89 -4.46
C VAL A 959 -22.80 -26.51 -5.94
N GLY A 960 -23.64 -25.57 -6.38
CA GLY A 960 -23.66 -25.11 -7.76
C GLY A 960 -25.03 -24.63 -8.20
N PRO A 961 -25.19 -24.28 -9.49
CA PRO A 961 -26.46 -23.81 -10.02
C PRO A 961 -27.52 -24.93 -9.99
N PRO A 962 -28.81 -24.61 -10.19
CA PRO A 962 -29.86 -25.61 -10.12
C PRO A 962 -29.70 -26.64 -11.26
N GLU A 963 -29.63 -27.93 -10.92
CA GLU A 963 -29.88 -29.01 -11.90
C GLU A 963 -31.36 -29.00 -12.29
N ILE A 964 -31.65 -29.15 -13.59
CA ILE A 964 -33.02 -29.21 -14.09
C ILE A 964 -33.35 -30.65 -14.41
N ILE A 965 -34.24 -31.26 -13.62
CA ILE A 965 -34.78 -32.59 -13.86
C ILE A 965 -36.18 -32.43 -14.42
N MET A 966 -36.44 -33.05 -15.55
CA MET A 966 -37.74 -33.09 -16.20
C MET A 966 -38.24 -34.53 -16.24
N ASP A 967 -39.44 -34.75 -15.73
CA ASP A 967 -40.16 -36.02 -15.83
C ASP A 967 -41.08 -36.03 -17.05
N SER A 968 -41.28 -37.22 -17.61
CA SER A 968 -42.16 -37.44 -18.74
C SER A 968 -43.61 -37.02 -18.45
N SER A 969 -44.05 -37.02 -17.18
CA SER A 969 -45.39 -36.61 -16.76
C SER A 969 -45.52 -35.14 -16.31
N ASP A 970 -44.46 -34.33 -16.46
CA ASP A 970 -44.49 -32.92 -16.07
C ASP A 970 -45.53 -32.11 -16.87
N SER A 971 -46.18 -31.18 -16.16
CA SER A 971 -47.28 -30.37 -16.71
C SER A 971 -46.85 -29.28 -17.71
N SER A 972 -45.54 -29.00 -17.79
CA SER A 972 -44.93 -28.00 -18.66
C SER A 972 -43.60 -28.52 -19.22
N GLY A 973 -43.16 -27.98 -20.36
CA GLY A 973 -41.89 -28.37 -20.99
C GLY A 973 -41.88 -29.73 -21.70
N ILE A 974 -42.94 -30.53 -21.59
CA ILE A 974 -43.06 -31.83 -22.26
C ILE A 974 -44.00 -31.74 -23.48
N THR A 975 -43.53 -32.21 -24.64
CA THR A 975 -44.35 -32.34 -25.85
C THR A 975 -44.30 -33.77 -26.38
N LEU A 976 -45.45 -34.44 -26.47
CA LEU A 976 -45.57 -35.79 -27.04
C LEU A 976 -46.08 -35.71 -28.49
N THR A 977 -45.39 -36.40 -29.39
CA THR A 977 -45.86 -36.66 -30.76
C THR A 977 -46.17 -38.14 -30.92
N GLY A 978 -47.38 -38.45 -31.41
CA GLY A 978 -47.91 -39.80 -31.52
C GLY A 978 -48.45 -40.36 -30.18
N SER A 979 -49.06 -41.55 -30.21
CA SER A 979 -49.65 -42.16 -29.02
C SER A 979 -48.60 -42.92 -28.19
N TRP A 980 -48.40 -42.47 -26.95
CA TRP A 980 -47.55 -43.09 -25.93
C TRP A 980 -48.39 -43.69 -24.80
N ASN A 981 -47.96 -44.82 -24.25
CA ASN A 981 -48.65 -45.50 -23.16
C ASN A 981 -47.90 -45.27 -21.85
N SER A 982 -48.62 -44.86 -20.80
CA SER A 982 -48.07 -44.75 -19.45
C SER A 982 -47.96 -46.14 -18.80
N SER A 983 -46.90 -46.39 -18.04
CA SER A 983 -46.68 -47.66 -17.35
C SER A 983 -45.95 -47.45 -16.01
N THR A 984 -46.22 -48.34 -15.08
CA THR A 984 -45.51 -48.48 -13.80
C THR A 984 -44.98 -49.90 -13.59
N TYR A 985 -45.02 -50.74 -14.63
CA TYR A 985 -44.75 -52.18 -14.54
C TYR A 985 -43.31 -52.52 -14.14
N HIS A 986 -42.34 -51.71 -14.59
CA HIS A 986 -40.94 -51.79 -14.13
C HIS A 986 -40.71 -50.64 -13.16
N SER A 987 -40.19 -50.93 -11.97
CA SER A 987 -39.82 -49.91 -10.99
C SER A 987 -38.57 -49.14 -11.43
N GLY A 988 -38.34 -47.95 -10.86
CA GLY A 988 -37.12 -47.17 -11.08
C GLY A 988 -37.24 -45.99 -12.04
N TYR A 989 -38.47 -45.63 -12.44
CA TYR A 989 -38.79 -44.40 -13.16
C TYR A 989 -38.78 -43.16 -12.24
N ILE A 990 -38.70 -41.97 -12.83
CA ILE A 990 -38.84 -40.68 -12.15
C ILE A 990 -40.33 -40.32 -12.06
N GLY A 991 -40.71 -39.56 -11.02
CA GLY A 991 -42.09 -39.12 -10.85
C GLY A 991 -43.07 -40.28 -10.59
N THR A 992 -44.20 -40.28 -11.30
CA THR A 992 -45.30 -41.21 -11.03
C THR A 992 -45.37 -42.40 -11.98
N ASN A 993 -44.76 -42.31 -13.17
CA ASN A 993 -44.80 -43.32 -14.23
C ASN A 993 -43.74 -43.05 -15.31
N TYR A 994 -43.58 -43.96 -16.27
CA TYR A 994 -42.85 -43.71 -17.52
C TYR A 994 -43.75 -43.91 -18.75
N TYR A 995 -43.38 -43.30 -19.87
CA TYR A 995 -44.02 -43.54 -21.16
C TYR A 995 -43.27 -44.57 -22.02
N HIS A 996 -44.03 -45.36 -22.79
CA HIS A 996 -43.47 -46.23 -23.81
C HIS A 996 -44.24 -46.19 -25.13
N ASP A 997 -43.51 -46.40 -26.23
CA ASP A 997 -44.05 -46.27 -27.59
C ASP A 997 -44.95 -47.46 -28.01
N GLY A 998 -45.16 -48.43 -27.13
CA GLY A 998 -45.91 -49.65 -27.42
C GLY A 998 -45.22 -50.58 -28.43
N ASN A 999 -43.95 -50.32 -28.78
CA ASN A 999 -43.25 -50.96 -29.89
C ASN A 999 -44.00 -50.90 -31.24
N THR A 1000 -44.64 -49.75 -31.53
CA THR A 1000 -45.44 -49.55 -32.74
C THR A 1000 -45.16 -48.19 -33.40
N ALA A 1001 -45.49 -48.07 -34.69
CA ALA A 1001 -45.37 -46.85 -35.49
C ALA A 1001 -43.96 -46.20 -35.38
N LYS A 1002 -42.93 -46.99 -35.69
CA LYS A 1002 -41.52 -46.57 -35.67
C LYS A 1002 -41.29 -45.41 -36.65
N GLY A 1003 -40.51 -44.44 -36.20
CA GLY A 1003 -40.22 -43.19 -36.91
C GLY A 1003 -41.36 -42.17 -36.97
N SER A 1004 -42.35 -42.29 -36.09
CA SER A 1004 -43.49 -41.35 -36.04
C SER A 1004 -43.84 -40.88 -34.63
N LYS A 1005 -43.09 -41.32 -33.61
CA LYS A 1005 -43.35 -40.96 -32.22
C LYS A 1005 -42.12 -40.32 -31.58
N SER A 1006 -42.37 -39.29 -30.76
CA SER A 1006 -41.33 -38.66 -29.97
C SER A 1006 -41.86 -38.10 -28.65
N VAL A 1007 -40.96 -37.92 -27.68
CA VAL A 1007 -41.18 -37.13 -26.46
C VAL A 1007 -40.08 -36.09 -26.38
N THR A 1008 -40.46 -34.81 -26.40
CA THR A 1008 -39.55 -33.67 -26.34
C THR A 1008 -39.59 -33.03 -24.97
N TYR A 1009 -38.42 -32.89 -24.35
CA TYR A 1009 -38.16 -32.24 -23.07
C TYR A 1009 -37.51 -30.88 -23.35
N THR A 1010 -38.22 -29.80 -23.05
CA THR A 1010 -37.81 -28.41 -23.29
C THR A 1010 -37.61 -27.73 -21.93
N PRO A 1011 -36.38 -27.69 -21.40
CA PRO A 1011 -36.12 -27.02 -20.13
C PRO A 1011 -36.26 -25.50 -20.26
N THR A 1012 -36.49 -24.82 -19.14
CA THR A 1012 -36.23 -23.38 -19.02
C THR A 1012 -34.92 -23.22 -18.27
N LEU A 1013 -33.81 -23.03 -19.00
CA LEU A 1013 -32.48 -22.91 -18.42
C LEU A 1013 -32.30 -21.50 -17.83
N PRO A 1014 -31.83 -21.35 -16.58
CA PRO A 1014 -31.67 -20.04 -15.96
C PRO A 1014 -30.51 -19.25 -16.56
N ASN A 1015 -29.45 -19.94 -17.01
CA ASN A 1015 -28.22 -19.35 -17.51
C ASN A 1015 -27.85 -19.97 -18.87
N ALA A 1016 -27.14 -19.21 -19.70
CA ALA A 1016 -26.46 -19.76 -20.87
C ALA A 1016 -25.17 -20.47 -20.43
N GLY A 1017 -24.73 -21.48 -21.17
CA GLY A 1017 -23.47 -22.17 -20.87
C GLY A 1017 -23.46 -23.64 -21.27
N ASN A 1018 -22.42 -24.35 -20.84
CA ASN A 1018 -22.30 -25.78 -21.04
C ASN A 1018 -23.16 -26.55 -20.03
N TYR A 1019 -23.86 -27.57 -20.51
CA TYR A 1019 -24.63 -28.48 -19.68
C TYR A 1019 -24.31 -29.93 -20.04
N GLU A 1020 -23.99 -30.73 -19.02
CA GLU A 1020 -24.10 -32.18 -19.10
C GLU A 1020 -25.59 -32.56 -19.15
N VAL A 1021 -25.99 -33.24 -20.22
CA VAL A 1021 -27.35 -33.74 -20.42
C VAL A 1021 -27.36 -35.23 -20.11
N PHE A 1022 -28.22 -35.65 -19.19
CA PHE A 1022 -28.46 -37.05 -18.85
C PHE A 1022 -29.89 -37.46 -19.21
N ALA A 1023 -30.10 -38.75 -19.42
CA ALA A 1023 -31.44 -39.33 -19.46
C ALA A 1023 -31.51 -40.60 -18.60
N ARG A 1024 -32.70 -40.93 -18.12
CA ARG A 1024 -33.00 -42.10 -17.31
C ARG A 1024 -34.17 -42.87 -17.92
N TRP A 1025 -34.17 -44.19 -17.76
CA TRP A 1025 -35.21 -45.09 -18.25
C TRP A 1025 -35.28 -46.37 -17.41
N THR A 1026 -36.37 -47.12 -17.56
CA THR A 1026 -36.49 -48.49 -17.04
C THR A 1026 -35.99 -49.49 -18.10
N ALA A 1027 -34.89 -50.18 -17.81
CA ALA A 1027 -34.26 -51.10 -18.74
C ALA A 1027 -34.90 -52.49 -18.70
N ALA A 1028 -35.03 -53.11 -19.87
CA ALA A 1028 -35.52 -54.47 -20.02
C ALA A 1028 -35.02 -55.09 -21.34
N ASN A 1029 -35.02 -56.42 -21.43
CA ASN A 1029 -34.52 -57.13 -22.60
C ASN A 1029 -35.36 -56.96 -23.88
N ASP A 1030 -36.55 -56.36 -23.78
CA ASP A 1030 -37.46 -56.06 -24.89
C ASP A 1030 -37.38 -54.59 -25.36
N ARG A 1031 -36.50 -53.77 -24.77
CA ARG A 1031 -36.26 -52.38 -25.19
C ARG A 1031 -35.37 -52.31 -26.42
N SER A 1032 -35.37 -51.17 -27.09
CA SER A 1032 -34.45 -50.94 -28.22
C SER A 1032 -33.05 -50.62 -27.72
N ASN A 1033 -32.04 -51.17 -28.38
CA ASN A 1033 -30.62 -50.91 -28.06
C ASN A 1033 -30.01 -49.72 -28.84
N ASN A 1034 -30.84 -48.97 -29.56
CA ASN A 1034 -30.43 -47.93 -30.49
C ASN A 1034 -31.42 -46.74 -30.50
N VAL A 1035 -31.88 -46.31 -29.33
CA VAL A 1035 -32.85 -45.21 -29.20
C VAL A 1035 -32.17 -43.86 -29.51
N PRO A 1036 -32.68 -43.07 -30.47
CA PRO A 1036 -32.16 -41.73 -30.76
C PRO A 1036 -32.64 -40.67 -29.76
N PHE A 1037 -31.67 -39.93 -29.22
CA PHE A 1037 -31.81 -38.71 -28.41
C PHE A 1037 -31.31 -37.52 -29.23
N GLU A 1038 -32.22 -36.68 -29.69
CA GLU A 1038 -31.90 -35.47 -30.46
C GLU A 1038 -31.82 -34.27 -29.52
N VAL A 1039 -30.65 -33.63 -29.45
CA VAL A 1039 -30.36 -32.48 -28.60
C VAL A 1039 -30.27 -31.22 -29.47
N VAL A 1040 -31.08 -30.21 -29.17
CA VAL A 1040 -31.04 -28.89 -29.80
C VAL A 1040 -30.29 -27.94 -28.89
N SER A 1041 -29.14 -27.43 -29.33
CA SER A 1041 -28.23 -26.57 -28.57
C SER A 1041 -27.77 -25.37 -29.42
N THR A 1042 -26.99 -24.43 -28.86
CA THR A 1042 -26.44 -23.26 -29.59
C THR A 1042 -25.57 -23.65 -30.79
N ALA A 1043 -24.92 -24.81 -30.73
CA ALA A 1043 -24.13 -25.37 -31.83
C ALA A 1043 -24.99 -26.03 -32.94
N GLY A 1044 -26.31 -26.07 -32.77
CA GLY A 1044 -27.25 -26.74 -33.66
C GLY A 1044 -27.76 -28.08 -33.09
N THR A 1045 -28.41 -28.88 -33.94
CA THR A 1045 -29.03 -30.15 -33.55
C THR A 1045 -28.06 -31.31 -33.69
N GLN A 1046 -27.91 -32.11 -32.63
CA GLN A 1046 -27.08 -33.33 -32.59
C GLN A 1046 -27.92 -34.54 -32.18
N THR A 1047 -27.56 -35.75 -32.67
CA THR A 1047 -28.27 -36.98 -32.30
C THR A 1047 -27.32 -37.98 -31.65
N VAL A 1048 -27.69 -38.48 -30.47
CA VAL A 1048 -26.96 -39.49 -29.70
C VAL A 1048 -27.83 -40.74 -29.59
N TYR A 1049 -27.25 -41.92 -29.82
CA TYR A 1049 -27.96 -43.19 -29.70
C TYR A 1049 -27.64 -43.88 -28.37
N LYS A 1050 -28.65 -44.39 -27.66
CA LYS A 1050 -28.47 -45.13 -26.40
C LYS A 1050 -29.18 -46.48 -26.41
N ASP A 1051 -28.59 -47.40 -25.65
CA ASP A 1051 -29.11 -48.75 -25.43
C ASP A 1051 -30.00 -48.78 -24.18
N GLN A 1052 -31.32 -48.90 -24.37
CA GLN A 1052 -32.26 -48.97 -23.25
C GLN A 1052 -32.45 -50.38 -22.69
N THR A 1053 -31.65 -51.36 -23.12
CA THR A 1053 -31.63 -52.71 -22.53
C THR A 1053 -30.73 -52.82 -21.30
N ILE A 1054 -29.94 -51.77 -21.01
CA ILE A 1054 -28.97 -51.67 -19.90
C ILE A 1054 -29.17 -50.38 -19.09
N ASP A 1055 -28.36 -50.19 -18.05
CA ASP A 1055 -28.31 -48.98 -17.20
C ASP A 1055 -29.64 -48.66 -16.48
N ASP A 1056 -30.34 -49.71 -16.03
CA ASP A 1056 -31.64 -49.62 -15.37
C ASP A 1056 -31.69 -48.60 -14.23
N ALA A 1057 -32.65 -47.67 -14.31
CA ALA A 1057 -32.94 -46.68 -13.27
C ALA A 1057 -31.75 -45.80 -12.86
N THR A 1058 -30.79 -45.59 -13.78
CA THR A 1058 -29.62 -44.72 -13.59
C THR A 1058 -29.62 -43.53 -14.54
N TRP A 1059 -28.95 -42.44 -14.15
CA TRP A 1059 -28.75 -41.27 -15.02
C TRP A 1059 -27.59 -41.55 -15.99
N VAL A 1060 -27.91 -41.69 -17.28
CA VAL A 1060 -26.93 -41.98 -18.32
C VAL A 1060 -26.60 -40.70 -19.08
N LEU A 1061 -25.30 -40.34 -19.13
CA LEU A 1061 -24.82 -39.15 -19.83
C LEU A 1061 -25.09 -39.28 -21.34
N ILE A 1062 -25.88 -38.35 -21.89
CA ILE A 1062 -26.11 -38.17 -23.32
C ILE A 1062 -24.93 -37.41 -23.94
N GLY A 1063 -24.47 -36.34 -23.30
CA GLY A 1063 -23.31 -35.55 -23.73
C GLY A 1063 -23.23 -34.19 -23.04
N VAL A 1064 -22.22 -33.40 -23.39
CA VAL A 1064 -22.07 -32.01 -22.96
C VAL A 1064 -22.45 -31.11 -24.12
N PHE A 1065 -23.36 -30.16 -23.88
CA PHE A 1065 -23.87 -29.27 -24.92
C PHE A 1065 -23.96 -27.84 -24.41
N ASN A 1066 -23.66 -26.87 -25.26
CA ASN A 1066 -23.82 -25.46 -24.95
C ASN A 1066 -25.26 -25.01 -25.28
N PHE A 1067 -25.92 -24.31 -24.35
CA PHE A 1067 -27.29 -23.82 -24.47
C PHE A 1067 -27.37 -22.32 -24.14
N ASP A 1068 -28.35 -21.63 -24.72
CA ASP A 1068 -28.74 -20.29 -24.26
C ASP A 1068 -29.62 -20.40 -23.00
N ALA A 1069 -29.69 -19.32 -22.22
CA ALA A 1069 -30.72 -19.18 -21.20
C ALA A 1069 -32.12 -19.16 -21.84
N GLY A 1070 -33.12 -19.64 -21.09
CA GLY A 1070 -34.51 -19.74 -21.54
C GLY A 1070 -34.88 -21.12 -22.10
N SER A 1071 -35.83 -21.15 -23.03
CA SER A 1071 -36.48 -22.39 -23.50
C SER A 1071 -36.20 -22.71 -24.97
N THR A 1072 -35.03 -22.31 -25.47
CA THR A 1072 -34.61 -22.56 -26.87
C THR A 1072 -33.97 -23.94 -27.06
N GLY A 1073 -33.38 -24.50 -26.01
CA GLY A 1073 -32.79 -25.84 -25.99
C GLY A 1073 -33.81 -26.96 -25.75
N SER A 1074 -33.55 -28.17 -26.24
CA SER A 1074 -34.40 -29.34 -25.94
C SER A 1074 -33.68 -30.69 -26.14
N VAL A 1075 -34.24 -31.73 -25.52
CA VAL A 1075 -33.88 -33.14 -25.77
C VAL A 1075 -35.12 -33.89 -26.24
N THR A 1076 -35.04 -34.51 -27.41
CA THR A 1076 -36.14 -35.27 -28.00
C THR A 1076 -35.77 -36.74 -28.11
N ILE A 1077 -36.52 -37.59 -27.41
CA ILE A 1077 -36.43 -39.05 -27.54
C ILE A 1077 -37.33 -39.46 -28.70
N LYS A 1078 -36.78 -40.08 -29.75
CA LYS A 1078 -37.54 -40.54 -30.92
C LYS A 1078 -37.54 -42.07 -31.03
N ASN A 1079 -38.45 -42.60 -31.85
CA ASN A 1079 -38.51 -44.04 -32.14
C ASN A 1079 -38.09 -44.42 -33.57
N ASP A 1080 -37.46 -43.49 -34.32
CA ASP A 1080 -36.87 -43.74 -35.64
C ASP A 1080 -35.79 -44.82 -35.58
N GLY A 1081 -35.86 -45.80 -36.49
CA GLY A 1081 -34.84 -46.85 -36.61
C GLY A 1081 -34.76 -47.85 -35.45
N THR A 1082 -35.71 -47.83 -34.51
CA THR A 1082 -35.72 -48.69 -33.31
C THR A 1082 -36.37 -50.07 -33.56
N SER A 1083 -35.86 -51.12 -32.91
CA SER A 1083 -36.32 -52.52 -33.06
C SER A 1083 -37.05 -53.09 -31.83
N GLY A 1084 -36.98 -52.41 -30.68
CA GLY A 1084 -37.67 -52.78 -29.44
C GLY A 1084 -38.51 -51.63 -28.88
N PHE A 1085 -39.05 -51.76 -27.66
CA PHE A 1085 -39.75 -50.65 -27.00
C PHE A 1085 -38.83 -49.45 -26.78
N VAL A 1086 -39.36 -48.24 -26.97
CA VAL A 1086 -38.70 -46.99 -26.57
C VAL A 1086 -39.37 -46.46 -25.32
N ILE A 1087 -38.56 -46.14 -24.32
CA ILE A 1087 -38.97 -45.59 -23.02
C ILE A 1087 -38.60 -44.10 -22.96
N ALA A 1088 -39.54 -43.29 -22.49
CA ALA A 1088 -39.33 -41.88 -22.16
C ALA A 1088 -39.73 -41.70 -20.69
N ASP A 1089 -38.79 -41.26 -19.87
CA ASP A 1089 -38.92 -41.09 -18.43
C ASP A 1089 -38.28 -39.76 -18.00
N GLY A 1090 -37.07 -39.76 -17.44
CA GLY A 1090 -36.41 -38.53 -16.97
C GLY A 1090 -35.34 -37.99 -17.92
N VAL A 1091 -35.25 -36.67 -18.05
CA VAL A 1091 -34.09 -35.95 -18.62
C VAL A 1091 -33.55 -34.97 -17.59
N LYS A 1092 -32.22 -34.88 -17.47
CA LYS A 1092 -31.56 -34.01 -16.50
C LYS A 1092 -30.50 -33.14 -17.17
N PHE A 1093 -30.51 -31.85 -16.88
CA PHE A 1093 -29.53 -30.86 -17.33
C PHE A 1093 -28.72 -30.39 -16.12
N VAL A 1094 -27.41 -30.62 -16.14
CA VAL A 1094 -26.48 -30.22 -15.09
C VAL A 1094 -25.50 -29.22 -15.69
N PRO A 1095 -25.41 -27.97 -15.18
CA PRO A 1095 -24.38 -27.02 -15.62
C PRO A 1095 -22.98 -27.65 -15.51
N ALA A 1096 -22.17 -27.49 -16.54
CA ALA A 1096 -20.80 -27.98 -16.61
C ALA A 1096 -19.84 -26.79 -16.69
N PRO A 1097 -18.69 -26.84 -15.97
CA PRO A 1097 -17.64 -25.83 -16.08
C PRO A 1097 -17.06 -25.77 -17.49
#